data_AF-A0A2A2F664-F1
#
_entry.id   AF-A0A2A2F664-F1
#
_cell.length_a   1.000
_cell.length_b   1.000
_cell.length_c   1.000
_cell.angle_alpha   90.00
_cell.angle_beta   90.00
_cell.angle_gamma   90.00
#
_symmetry.space_group_name_H-M   'P 1'
#
loop_
_entity.id
_entity.type
_entity.pdbx_description
1 polymer ?
#
loop_
_entity_poly.entity_id
_entity_poly.type
_entity_poly.pdbx_seq_one_letter_code
_entity_poly.pdbx_strand_id
1 'polypeptide(L)'
;MYAAQCNDRRASVLLIRLYALGRRGRAVPLLEAFHRSGLEMQKLAWFHVPALALTLIVGGCSGLATDPGKGDTSREEQPADSPDSGTDDTTEESVESAVMDSEEIEYRDFPPDVLFALLSAELAAQRGRYDVTLMNYAQSAADTQDPAVIRRAMQIAQALDATNAQRQIAEVWLKKEPNHPQALRIAALAELREGNLEQALAYMEKLHEQGAEAQFDTLANQARALPAEQQQQMLELYGRMHERYPDATAITYSLALLNDNTGNSERALELTESLVAEESNFQPAVTLKGKLLYDLDRGEEAIDYLREQARRFPDNRRLGTLYARVLVNEGKLQAAEDEFEALMDRFPEATGLKLSRALVALENDHPETAETLLNELLAEGVHTNQAHFYLGRLADRRDNPNEALHHYAQVEGGNHFFQALARASYIRAEQGELEAVRSNLENLRSRLPDQSARLWQMEINLLLDLGDPEKALEVASSALEQNPDNTEIRYTRAMLRERTGNIEGMEADLRQVLEAEPENAVALNALGYTLTVHTERYDEAEKLIMQALELDPDNPAILDSAGWIHYHRGEHEEALEYLGKAYERLQDPEIAAHLGRVLWAVDRREEARTLWRRTLEETDNTEALKPLLEILEELDLEPEAL
;
A
#
# COMPACT_ATOMS: atom_id res chain seq x y z
N MET A 1 -14.82 -3.04 -38.98
CA MET A 1 -14.79 -3.71 -37.66
C MET A 1 -15.48 -5.10 -37.64
N TYR A 2 -15.44 -5.88 -38.73
CA TYR A 2 -15.72 -7.34 -38.71
C TYR A 2 -14.79 -8.02 -39.72
N ALA A 3 -13.50 -8.05 -39.38
CA ALA A 3 -12.46 -8.82 -40.07
C ALA A 3 -11.21 -8.87 -39.16
N ALA A 4 -11.34 -9.53 -38.00
CA ALA A 4 -10.18 -9.84 -37.15
C ALA A 4 -10.39 -11.14 -36.35
N GLN A 5 -11.09 -12.11 -36.95
CA GLN A 5 -10.91 -13.53 -36.65
C GLN A 5 -10.51 -14.34 -37.90
N CYS A 6 -10.00 -13.63 -38.91
CA CYS A 6 -9.21 -14.22 -39.97
C CYS A 6 -7.89 -13.46 -40.01
N ASN A 7 -6.79 -14.21 -39.93
CA ASN A 7 -5.43 -13.77 -40.14
C ASN A 7 -5.25 -13.30 -41.61
N ASP A 8 -5.85 -12.16 -41.97
CA ASP A 8 -5.78 -11.59 -43.32
C ASP A 8 -5.27 -10.15 -43.25
N ARG A 9 -3.97 -10.01 -43.54
CA ARG A 9 -3.18 -8.77 -43.64
C ARG A 9 -3.81 -7.68 -44.52
N ARG A 10 -4.85 -7.99 -45.31
CA ARG A 10 -5.52 -7.05 -46.21
C ARG A 10 -6.51 -6.11 -45.53
N ALA A 11 -7.01 -6.46 -44.34
CA ALA A 11 -8.03 -5.67 -43.64
C ALA A 11 -7.45 -4.41 -42.97
N SER A 12 -6.26 -4.50 -42.36
CA SER A 12 -5.56 -3.37 -41.71
C SER A 12 -5.11 -2.33 -42.73
N VAL A 13 -4.61 -2.78 -43.89
CA VAL A 13 -4.25 -1.92 -45.03
C VAL A 13 -5.47 -1.17 -45.61
N LEU A 14 -6.68 -1.73 -45.47
CA LEU A 14 -7.90 -1.09 -45.94
C LEU A 14 -8.33 0.08 -45.05
N LEU A 15 -8.10 -0.01 -43.74
CA LEU A 15 -8.38 1.04 -42.76
C LEU A 15 -7.41 2.22 -42.88
N ILE A 16 -6.11 1.93 -43.08
CA ILE A 16 -5.08 2.95 -43.36
C ILE A 16 -5.40 3.68 -44.68
N ARG A 17 -5.83 2.94 -45.72
CA ARG A 17 -6.30 3.54 -46.98
C ARG A 17 -7.53 4.43 -46.82
N LEU A 18 -8.49 4.07 -45.97
CA LEU A 18 -9.71 4.87 -45.75
C LEU A 18 -9.40 6.16 -44.99
N TYR A 19 -8.46 6.11 -44.04
CA TYR A 19 -7.97 7.30 -43.32
C TYR A 19 -7.22 8.26 -44.26
N ALA A 20 -6.32 7.75 -45.10
CA ALA A 20 -5.58 8.54 -46.09
C ALA A 20 -6.47 9.10 -47.23
N LEU A 21 -7.54 8.41 -47.61
CA LEU A 21 -8.49 8.85 -48.65
C LEU A 21 -9.52 9.87 -48.13
N GLY A 22 -9.87 9.83 -46.85
CA GLY A 22 -10.77 10.79 -46.21
C GLY A 22 -10.20 12.22 -46.20
N ARG A 23 -8.89 12.38 -45.98
CA ARG A 23 -8.21 13.68 -45.94
C ARG A 23 -7.96 14.32 -47.32
N ARG A 24 -8.07 13.55 -48.43
CA ARG A 24 -7.85 14.02 -49.82
C ARG A 24 -9.14 14.33 -50.61
N GLY A 25 -10.31 14.38 -49.97
CA GLY A 25 -11.55 14.91 -50.57
C GLY A 25 -12.17 14.06 -51.71
N ARG A 26 -11.98 12.73 -51.73
CA ARG A 26 -12.50 11.84 -52.78
C ARG A 26 -13.46 10.73 -52.28
N ALA A 27 -14.22 10.98 -51.23
CA ALA A 27 -15.04 9.95 -50.57
C ALA A 27 -16.46 9.71 -51.16
N VAL A 28 -16.81 10.23 -52.33
CA VAL A 28 -18.24 10.29 -52.74
C VAL A 28 -18.80 9.09 -53.52
N PRO A 29 -18.07 8.20 -54.24
CA PRO A 29 -18.73 7.09 -54.94
C PRO A 29 -18.72 5.72 -54.24
N LEU A 30 -18.17 5.57 -53.02
CA LEU A 30 -18.07 4.25 -52.34
C LEU A 30 -19.10 4.03 -51.22
N LEU A 31 -19.71 5.09 -50.70
CA LEU A 31 -20.77 5.01 -49.68
C LEU A 31 -22.14 4.55 -50.25
N GLU A 32 -22.39 4.74 -51.55
CA GLU A 32 -23.62 4.27 -52.20
C GLU A 32 -23.65 2.74 -52.46
N ALA A 33 -22.49 2.07 -52.45
CA ALA A 33 -22.43 0.62 -52.63
C ALA A 33 -22.73 -0.15 -51.33
N PHE A 34 -22.43 0.44 -50.16
CA PHE A 34 -22.59 -0.23 -48.86
C PHE A 34 -24.02 -0.16 -48.31
N HIS A 35 -24.84 0.80 -48.75
CA HIS A 35 -26.24 0.93 -48.32
C HIS A 35 -27.20 -0.05 -49.03
N ARG A 36 -26.72 -0.83 -50.01
CA ARG A 36 -27.55 -1.81 -50.77
C ARG A 36 -27.43 -3.27 -50.30
N SER A 37 -26.50 -3.60 -49.41
CA SER A 37 -26.32 -4.96 -48.89
C SER A 37 -26.78 -5.03 -47.44
N GLY A 38 -28.09 -5.13 -47.22
CA GLY A 38 -28.68 -5.28 -45.89
C GLY A 38 -28.26 -6.60 -45.22
N LEU A 39 -27.35 -6.50 -44.25
CA LEU A 39 -26.95 -7.60 -43.36
C LEU A 39 -26.83 -7.06 -41.93
N GLU A 40 -27.81 -7.42 -41.10
CA GLU A 40 -27.72 -7.33 -39.65
C GLU A 40 -26.76 -8.41 -39.13
N MET A 41 -25.85 -8.04 -38.22
CA MET A 41 -25.26 -8.98 -37.26
C MET A 41 -25.02 -8.27 -35.92
N GLN A 42 -25.96 -8.47 -35.00
CA GLN A 42 -25.74 -8.44 -33.55
C GLN A 42 -25.28 -9.82 -33.08
N LYS A 43 -24.49 -9.84 -32.00
CA LYS A 43 -24.06 -10.98 -31.16
C LYS A 43 -22.89 -11.81 -31.70
N LEU A 44 -21.69 -11.66 -31.08
CA LEU A 44 -20.84 -12.74 -30.53
C LEU A 44 -19.40 -12.28 -30.20
N ALA A 45 -19.00 -12.50 -28.94
CA ALA A 45 -17.66 -12.68 -28.32
C ALA A 45 -16.67 -11.48 -28.32
N TRP A 46 -16.17 -10.93 -27.20
CA TRP A 46 -15.48 -11.44 -25.97
C TRP A 46 -14.15 -12.18 -26.19
N PHE A 47 -13.12 -11.69 -25.46
CA PHE A 47 -11.80 -12.23 -25.05
C PHE A 47 -10.55 -11.56 -25.67
N HIS A 48 -9.84 -10.74 -24.87
CA HIS A 48 -8.50 -11.09 -24.36
C HIS A 48 -8.03 -10.14 -23.24
N VAL A 49 -7.65 -10.79 -22.15
CA VAL A 49 -6.79 -10.42 -21.00
C VAL A 49 -5.60 -9.52 -21.37
N PRO A 50 -5.33 -8.43 -20.63
CA PRO A 50 -3.96 -7.99 -20.40
C PRO A 50 -3.47 -8.55 -19.06
N ALA A 51 -2.41 -9.35 -19.13
CA ALA A 51 -1.59 -9.69 -17.98
C ALA A 51 -0.88 -8.40 -17.53
N LEU A 52 -1.42 -7.77 -16.49
CA LEU A 52 -0.81 -6.65 -15.81
C LEU A 52 -0.24 -7.16 -14.50
N ALA A 53 1.08 -7.20 -14.43
CA ALA A 53 1.84 -7.44 -13.23
C ALA A 53 1.40 -6.44 -12.15
N LEU A 54 0.62 -6.93 -11.19
CA LEU A 54 0.22 -6.18 -10.01
C LEU A 54 1.39 -6.23 -9.03
N THR A 55 2.31 -5.27 -9.12
CA THR A 55 3.29 -5.02 -8.07
C THR A 55 2.57 -4.50 -6.83
N LEU A 56 2.11 -5.44 -6.00
CA LEU A 56 1.64 -5.16 -4.64
C LEU A 56 2.85 -4.78 -3.78
N ILE A 57 3.08 -3.49 -3.61
CA ILE A 57 3.86 -2.98 -2.48
C ILE A 57 3.03 -3.23 -1.22
N VAL A 58 3.26 -4.38 -0.58
CA VAL A 58 2.81 -4.63 0.80
C VAL A 58 3.83 -3.97 1.73
N GLY A 59 3.73 -2.64 1.84
CA GLY A 59 4.27 -1.90 2.97
C GLY A 59 3.48 -2.27 4.21
N GLY A 60 4.14 -2.94 5.15
CA GLY A 60 3.55 -3.31 6.43
C GLY A 60 3.21 -2.08 7.27
N CYS A 61 2.02 -2.07 7.86
CA CYS A 61 1.73 -1.35 9.10
C CYS A 61 0.77 -2.21 9.93
N SER A 62 1.33 -2.85 10.95
CA SER A 62 0.60 -3.39 12.09
C SER A 62 0.08 -2.24 12.95
N GLY A 63 -1.24 -2.16 13.13
CA GLY A 63 -1.88 -1.20 14.02
C GLY A 63 -3.37 -1.48 14.13
N LEU A 64 -3.73 -2.44 14.99
CA LEU A 64 -5.11 -2.69 15.38
C LEU A 64 -5.56 -1.55 16.29
N ALA A 65 -6.30 -0.58 15.73
CA ALA A 65 -7.10 0.35 16.50
C ALA A 65 -8.43 -0.33 16.85
N THR A 66 -8.65 -0.57 18.14
CA THR A 66 -9.95 -0.94 18.70
C THR A 66 -10.77 0.33 18.89
N ASP A 67 -11.92 0.42 18.23
CA ASP A 67 -12.91 1.49 18.43
C ASP A 67 -13.85 1.12 19.61
N PRO A 68 -14.13 2.02 20.58
CA PRO A 68 -14.92 1.69 21.75
C PRO A 68 -16.41 2.03 21.57
N GLY A 69 -17.25 1.04 21.82
CA GLY A 69 -18.50 1.22 22.55
C GLY A 69 -19.80 1.31 21.74
N LYS A 70 -20.69 0.37 22.02
CA LYS A 70 -22.07 0.66 22.44
C LYS A 70 -22.48 -0.38 23.49
N GLY A 71 -22.61 0.09 24.73
CA GLY A 71 -23.19 -0.69 25.80
C GLY A 71 -24.70 -0.77 25.64
N ASP A 72 -25.26 -1.95 25.89
CA ASP A 72 -26.65 -2.07 26.28
C ASP A 72 -26.75 -2.86 27.57
N THR A 73 -27.46 -2.27 28.51
CA THR A 73 -27.64 -2.67 29.90
C THR A 73 -28.99 -3.34 30.03
N SER A 74 -29.03 -4.62 30.42
CA SER A 74 -30.19 -5.20 31.10
C SER A 74 -29.83 -6.57 31.68
N ARG A 75 -29.48 -6.57 32.98
CA ARG A 75 -29.51 -7.78 33.83
C ARG A 75 -30.76 -7.68 34.70
N GLU A 76 -31.75 -8.49 34.38
CA GLU A 76 -32.86 -8.82 35.29
C GLU A 76 -32.37 -9.87 36.31
N GLU A 77 -32.46 -9.50 37.58
CA GLU A 77 -32.45 -10.42 38.73
C GLU A 77 -33.77 -11.19 38.77
N GLN A 78 -33.73 -12.50 39.07
CA GLN A 78 -34.47 -13.11 40.18
C GLN A 78 -34.13 -14.61 40.37
N PRO A 79 -34.37 -15.18 41.57
CA PRO A 79 -33.49 -16.14 42.23
C PRO A 79 -34.00 -17.59 42.13
N ALA A 80 -33.09 -18.56 42.36
CA ALA A 80 -33.45 -19.96 42.53
C ALA A 80 -33.17 -20.45 43.96
N ASP A 81 -34.21 -21.05 44.53
CA ASP A 81 -34.32 -21.73 45.82
C ASP A 81 -33.25 -22.81 46.04
N SER A 82 -32.86 -22.96 47.32
CA SER A 82 -32.44 -24.21 47.96
C SER A 82 -33.58 -24.62 48.91
N PRO A 83 -33.81 -25.90 49.31
CA PRO A 83 -32.77 -26.81 49.84
C PRO A 83 -32.99 -28.33 49.60
N ASP A 84 -31.95 -29.15 49.83
CA ASP A 84 -31.88 -30.10 50.97
C ASP A 84 -31.03 -31.38 50.71
N SER A 85 -30.19 -31.67 51.71
CA SER A 85 -29.62 -32.93 52.21
C SER A 85 -28.94 -33.97 51.30
N GLY A 86 -27.70 -34.31 51.69
CA GLY A 86 -27.01 -35.57 51.39
C GLY A 86 -25.61 -35.60 51.98
N THR A 87 -25.46 -36.28 53.11
CA THR A 87 -24.22 -36.48 53.92
C THR A 87 -23.29 -37.56 53.36
N ASP A 88 -22.10 -37.65 53.98
CA ASP A 88 -20.95 -38.57 53.80
C ASP A 88 -19.97 -38.16 52.68
N ASP A 89 -18.64 -38.17 52.83
CA ASP A 89 -17.77 -38.72 53.86
C ASP A 89 -16.43 -37.94 53.85
N THR A 90 -15.77 -37.93 54.99
CA THR A 90 -14.47 -37.29 55.27
C THR A 90 -13.30 -37.94 54.54
N THR A 91 -12.50 -37.13 53.83
CA THR A 91 -11.04 -37.29 53.75
C THR A 91 -10.42 -35.90 53.64
N GLU A 92 -9.90 -35.44 54.78
CA GLU A 92 -9.03 -34.27 54.90
C GLU A 92 -7.70 -34.57 54.18
N GLU A 93 -7.58 -34.15 52.92
CA GLU A 93 -6.28 -33.82 52.35
C GLU A 93 -5.99 -32.36 52.69
N SER A 94 -5.10 -32.19 53.66
CA SER A 94 -4.50 -30.92 54.04
C SER A 94 -3.84 -30.27 52.83
N VAL A 95 -4.56 -29.37 52.16
CA VAL A 95 -3.95 -28.36 51.31
C VAL A 95 -3.18 -27.45 52.25
N GLU A 96 -1.87 -27.70 52.35
CA GLU A 96 -0.91 -26.81 52.95
C GLU A 96 -0.96 -25.49 52.15
N SER A 97 -1.84 -24.58 52.60
CA SER A 97 -1.95 -23.25 52.05
C SER A 97 -0.60 -22.58 52.28
N ALA A 98 0.16 -22.39 51.21
CA ALA A 98 1.26 -21.46 51.19
C ALA A 98 0.73 -20.12 51.70
N VAL A 99 1.07 -19.80 52.95
CA VAL A 99 0.87 -18.48 53.52
C VAL A 99 1.74 -17.56 52.68
N MET A 100 1.12 -16.94 51.67
CA MET A 100 1.70 -15.74 51.08
C MET A 100 1.79 -14.75 52.22
N ASP A 101 3.01 -14.38 52.62
CA ASP A 101 3.25 -13.21 53.45
C ASP A 101 2.49 -12.04 52.82
N SER A 102 1.35 -11.68 53.42
CA SER A 102 0.68 -10.43 53.10
C SER A 102 1.57 -9.35 53.67
N GLU A 103 2.39 -8.70 52.83
CA GLU A 103 3.12 -7.50 53.21
C GLU A 103 2.15 -6.58 53.97
N GLU A 104 2.52 -6.22 55.19
CA GLU A 104 1.69 -5.42 56.08
C GLU A 104 1.48 -4.06 55.41
N ILE A 105 0.23 -3.74 55.03
CA ILE A 105 -0.10 -2.49 54.34
C ILE A 105 0.15 -1.34 55.31
N GLU A 106 1.23 -0.60 55.10
CA GLU A 106 1.56 0.58 55.90
C GLU A 106 0.73 1.78 55.42
N TYR A 107 -0.32 2.11 56.17
CA TYR A 107 -1.18 3.25 55.86
C TYR A 107 -0.49 4.56 56.25
N ARG A 108 -0.43 5.50 55.31
CA ARG A 108 0.00 6.88 55.56
C ARG A 108 -1.09 7.86 55.17
N ASP A 109 -1.25 8.92 55.96
CA ASP A 109 -2.13 10.02 55.60
C ASP A 109 -1.61 10.73 54.33
N PHE A 110 -2.52 10.97 53.38
CA PHE A 110 -2.24 11.85 52.25
C PHE A 110 -2.26 13.32 52.72
N PRO A 111 -1.30 14.16 52.27
CA PRO A 111 -1.43 15.60 52.43
C PRO A 111 -2.77 16.09 51.83
N PRO A 112 -3.44 17.09 52.44
CA PRO A 112 -4.75 17.55 51.99
C PRO A 112 -4.81 17.90 50.49
N ASP A 113 -3.75 18.51 49.97
CA ASP A 113 -3.66 18.91 48.56
C ASP A 113 -3.59 17.69 47.62
N VAL A 114 -2.89 16.62 48.02
CA VAL A 114 -2.82 15.36 47.27
C VAL A 114 -4.17 14.65 47.30
N LEU A 115 -4.80 14.54 48.47
CA LEU A 115 -6.12 13.92 48.57
C LEU A 115 -7.16 14.68 47.73
N PHE A 116 -7.11 16.02 47.75
CA PHE A 116 -7.95 16.85 46.89
C PHE A 116 -7.68 16.61 45.40
N ALA A 117 -6.40 16.51 44.99
CA ALA A 117 -6.02 16.23 43.61
C ALA A 117 -6.52 14.85 43.13
N LEU A 118 -6.36 13.80 43.95
CA LEU A 118 -6.82 12.44 43.63
C LEU A 118 -8.35 12.37 43.52
N LEU A 119 -9.09 12.97 44.47
CA LEU A 119 -10.56 13.03 44.40
C LEU A 119 -11.04 13.84 43.19
N SER A 120 -10.35 14.94 42.88
CA SER A 120 -10.63 15.74 41.68
C SER A 120 -10.39 14.94 40.40
N ALA A 121 -9.34 14.11 40.37
CA ALA A 121 -9.03 13.24 39.24
C ALA A 121 -10.12 12.18 39.00
N GLU A 122 -10.62 11.55 40.06
CA GLU A 122 -11.69 10.54 39.98
C GLU A 122 -13.03 11.16 39.55
N LEU A 123 -13.39 12.33 40.10
CA LEU A 123 -14.58 13.07 39.65
C LEU A 123 -14.46 13.54 38.19
N ALA A 124 -13.25 13.91 37.76
CA ALA A 124 -13.00 14.25 36.36
C ALA A 124 -13.15 13.02 35.46
N ALA A 125 -12.64 11.86 35.88
CA ALA A 125 -12.73 10.62 35.12
C ALA A 125 -14.19 10.21 34.90
N GLN A 126 -15.02 10.29 35.95
CA GLN A 126 -16.47 10.04 35.85
C GLN A 126 -17.20 10.97 34.89
N ARG A 127 -16.64 12.17 34.64
CA ARG A 127 -17.19 13.16 33.71
C ARG A 127 -16.52 13.12 32.32
N GLY A 128 -15.67 12.12 32.05
CA GLY A 128 -14.94 12.00 30.79
C GLY A 128 -13.83 13.06 30.60
N ARG A 129 -13.41 13.74 31.67
CA ARG A 129 -12.36 14.77 31.64
C ARG A 129 -10.99 14.16 31.93
N TYR A 130 -10.52 13.35 30.99
CA TYR A 130 -9.29 12.56 31.14
C TYR A 130 -8.00 13.40 31.14
N ASP A 131 -8.03 14.60 30.56
CA ASP A 131 -6.98 15.61 30.63
C ASP A 131 -6.66 15.97 32.09
N VAL A 132 -7.70 16.26 32.87
CA VAL A 132 -7.59 16.61 34.29
C VAL A 132 -7.26 15.38 35.13
N THR A 133 -7.84 14.23 34.79
CA THR A 133 -7.56 12.96 35.48
C THR A 133 -6.08 12.61 35.40
N LEU A 134 -5.50 12.57 34.20
CA LEU A 134 -4.12 12.17 34.00
C LEU A 134 -3.15 13.15 34.66
N MET A 135 -3.37 14.46 34.48
CA MET A 135 -2.50 15.49 35.08
C MET A 135 -2.43 15.35 36.60
N ASN A 136 -3.58 15.24 37.27
CA ASN A 136 -3.65 15.14 38.73
C ASN A 136 -3.03 13.84 39.25
N TYR A 137 -3.27 12.71 38.56
CA TYR A 137 -2.68 11.43 38.93
C TYR A 137 -1.16 11.37 38.71
N ALA A 138 -0.67 11.88 37.57
CA ALA A 138 0.76 11.92 37.28
C ALA A 138 1.50 12.82 38.28
N GLN A 139 0.96 13.99 38.59
CA GLN A 139 1.53 14.89 39.60
C GLN A 139 1.51 14.24 41.00
N SER A 140 0.38 13.66 41.39
CA SER A 140 0.27 12.98 42.70
C SER A 140 1.23 11.78 42.80
N ALA A 141 1.45 11.04 41.71
CA ALA A 141 2.42 9.96 41.66
C ALA A 141 3.85 10.48 41.88
N ALA A 142 4.22 11.59 41.23
CA ALA A 142 5.52 12.23 41.41
C ALA A 142 5.74 12.76 42.84
N ASP A 143 4.72 13.39 43.43
CA ASP A 143 4.80 14.03 44.75
C ASP A 143 4.81 13.01 45.90
N THR A 144 3.99 11.97 45.79
CA THR A 144 3.84 10.97 46.86
C THR A 144 4.86 9.85 46.75
N GLN A 145 5.25 9.49 45.53
CA GLN A 145 5.99 8.27 45.21
C GLN A 145 5.33 7.00 45.78
N ASP A 146 4.01 7.06 45.98
CA ASP A 146 3.22 5.94 46.50
C ASP A 146 2.97 4.89 45.40
N PRO A 147 3.31 3.61 45.61
CA PRO A 147 3.17 2.58 44.57
C PRO A 147 1.74 2.37 44.05
N ALA A 148 0.70 2.60 44.86
CA ALA A 148 -0.68 2.48 44.41
C ALA A 148 -1.07 3.67 43.52
N VAL A 149 -0.66 4.88 43.90
CA VAL A 149 -0.87 6.09 43.08
C VAL A 149 -0.10 6.01 41.77
N ILE A 150 1.16 5.55 41.80
CA ILE A 150 1.98 5.36 40.59
C ILE A 150 1.33 4.34 39.64
N ARG A 151 0.90 3.17 40.15
CA ARG A 151 0.23 2.14 39.34
C ARG A 151 -1.06 2.68 38.70
N ARG A 152 -1.88 3.39 39.47
CA ARG A 152 -3.12 3.99 38.97
C ARG A 152 -2.86 5.04 37.91
N ALA A 153 -1.88 5.91 38.12
CA ALA A 153 -1.45 6.90 37.14
C ALA A 153 -0.96 6.25 35.84
N MET A 154 -0.17 5.17 35.94
CA MET A 154 0.30 4.43 34.77
C MET A 154 -0.86 3.82 33.97
N GLN A 155 -1.81 3.17 34.64
CA GLN A 155 -2.98 2.58 33.96
C GLN A 155 -3.79 3.61 33.18
N ILE A 156 -3.98 4.80 33.76
CA ILE A 156 -4.66 5.92 33.09
C ILE A 156 -3.84 6.38 31.89
N ALA A 157 -2.53 6.55 32.04
CA ALA A 157 -1.65 6.97 30.94
C ALA A 157 -1.63 5.94 29.80
N GLN A 158 -1.73 4.64 30.10
CA GLN A 158 -1.84 3.59 29.09
C GLN A 158 -3.20 3.60 28.38
N ALA A 159 -4.29 3.74 29.13
CA ALA A 159 -5.64 3.80 28.56
C ALA A 159 -5.86 5.01 27.64
N LEU A 160 -5.12 6.10 27.87
CA LEU A 160 -5.16 7.33 27.06
C LEU A 160 -4.08 7.38 25.99
N ASP A 161 -3.26 6.33 25.85
CA ASP A 161 -2.06 6.31 24.99
C ASP A 161 -1.15 7.53 25.19
N ALA A 162 -1.06 8.03 26.43
CA ALA A 162 -0.31 9.22 26.80
C ALA A 162 1.17 8.87 27.03
N THR A 163 1.87 8.63 25.93
CA THR A 163 3.26 8.18 25.86
C THR A 163 4.26 8.97 26.71
N ASN A 164 4.19 10.31 26.67
CA ASN A 164 5.04 11.18 27.48
C ASN A 164 4.78 11.02 28.98
N ALA A 165 3.51 10.86 29.38
CA ALA A 165 3.14 10.63 30.77
C ALA A 165 3.59 9.24 31.23
N GLN A 166 3.44 8.21 30.39
CA GLN A 166 3.94 6.86 30.68
C GLN A 166 5.45 6.88 30.98
N ARG A 167 6.25 7.61 30.20
CA ARG A 167 7.69 7.76 30.43
C ARG A 167 7.99 8.39 31.80
N GLN A 168 7.39 9.54 32.09
CA GLN A 168 7.61 10.27 33.35
C GLN A 168 7.18 9.43 34.56
N ILE A 169 6.04 8.75 34.47
CA ILE A 169 5.53 7.88 35.54
C ILE A 169 6.45 6.66 35.72
N ALA A 170 6.96 6.07 34.64
CA ALA A 170 7.90 4.95 34.71
C ALA A 170 9.22 5.37 35.40
N GLU A 171 9.73 6.57 35.16
CA GLU A 171 10.91 7.09 35.87
C GLU A 171 10.66 7.22 37.38
N VAL A 172 9.50 7.75 37.78
CA VAL A 172 9.11 7.84 39.20
C VAL A 172 8.99 6.44 39.80
N TRP A 173 8.38 5.51 39.06
CA TRP A 173 8.23 4.12 39.48
C TRP A 173 9.58 3.46 39.72
N LEU A 174 10.52 3.58 38.78
CA LEU A 174 11.86 2.98 38.88
C LEU A 174 12.73 3.63 39.97
N LYS A 175 12.46 4.88 40.38
CA LYS A 175 13.12 5.47 41.55
C LYS A 175 12.71 4.78 42.85
N LYS A 176 11.44 4.37 42.96
CA LYS A 176 10.90 3.71 44.15
C LYS A 176 11.16 2.20 44.13
N GLU A 177 10.96 1.58 42.97
CA GLU A 177 11.09 0.14 42.74
C GLU A 177 12.00 -0.10 41.52
N PRO A 178 13.34 -0.04 41.68
CA PRO A 178 14.30 -0.10 40.57
C PRO A 178 14.25 -1.36 39.71
N ASN A 179 13.68 -2.44 40.26
CA ASN A 179 13.59 -3.75 39.64
C ASN A 179 12.15 -4.13 39.30
N HIS A 180 11.19 -3.19 39.29
CA HIS A 180 9.81 -3.52 38.97
C HIS A 180 9.66 -3.90 37.47
N PRO A 181 9.25 -5.13 37.11
CA PRO A 181 9.33 -5.60 35.73
C PRO A 181 8.50 -4.78 34.73
N GLN A 182 7.27 -4.40 35.12
CA GLN A 182 6.41 -3.57 34.26
C GLN A 182 7.00 -2.17 34.04
N ALA A 183 7.66 -1.61 35.06
CA ALA A 183 8.22 -0.27 34.97
C ALA A 183 9.46 -0.26 34.07
N LEU A 184 10.32 -1.28 34.20
CA LEU A 184 11.47 -1.50 33.32
C LEU A 184 11.04 -1.67 31.85
N ARG A 185 9.96 -2.43 31.58
CA ARG A 185 9.44 -2.62 30.23
C ARG A 185 8.93 -1.32 29.60
N ILE A 186 8.16 -0.55 30.36
CA ILE A 186 7.62 0.74 29.87
C ILE A 186 8.75 1.75 29.65
N ALA A 187 9.73 1.80 30.56
CA ALA A 187 10.90 2.64 30.41
C ALA A 187 11.71 2.26 29.16
N ALA A 188 11.96 0.97 28.92
CA ALA A 188 12.67 0.52 27.72
C ALA A 188 11.98 0.94 26.41
N LEU A 189 10.66 0.77 26.31
CA LEU A 189 9.88 1.19 25.15
C LEU A 189 9.84 2.71 24.98
N ALA A 190 9.92 3.47 26.09
CA ALA A 190 10.00 4.93 26.03
C ALA A 190 11.38 5.38 25.54
N GLU A 191 12.47 4.82 26.08
CA GLU A 191 13.83 5.15 25.64
C GLU A 191 14.06 4.78 24.17
N LEU A 192 13.49 3.68 23.67
CA LEU A 192 13.55 3.31 22.25
C LEU A 192 12.99 4.43 21.36
N ARG A 193 11.84 5.00 21.74
CA ARG A 193 11.17 6.05 20.95
C ARG A 193 11.92 7.38 20.99
N GLU A 194 12.62 7.66 22.07
CA GLU A 194 13.51 8.83 22.19
C GLU A 194 14.87 8.61 21.49
N GLY A 195 15.13 7.41 20.95
CA GLY A 195 16.39 7.05 20.31
C GLY A 195 17.53 6.70 21.28
N ASN A 196 17.23 6.55 22.58
CA ASN A 196 18.19 6.17 23.62
C ASN A 196 18.38 4.64 23.68
N LEU A 197 18.90 4.07 22.61
CA LEU A 197 18.94 2.62 22.36
C LEU A 197 19.70 1.84 23.44
N GLU A 198 20.83 2.37 23.91
CA GLU A 198 21.64 1.74 24.95
C GLU A 198 20.88 1.62 26.27
N GLN A 199 20.17 2.68 26.65
CA GLN A 199 19.40 2.72 27.88
C GLN A 199 18.17 1.81 27.79
N ALA A 200 17.53 1.75 26.61
CA ALA A 200 16.44 0.83 26.33
C ALA A 200 16.88 -0.62 26.55
N LEU A 201 18.02 -1.01 25.97
CA LEU A 201 18.57 -2.36 26.12
C LEU A 201 19.06 -2.66 27.53
N ALA A 202 19.62 -1.69 28.24
CA ALA A 202 20.02 -1.87 29.64
C ALA A 202 18.82 -2.20 30.54
N TYR A 203 17.63 -1.63 30.28
CA TYR A 203 16.41 -2.01 31.00
C TYR A 203 15.93 -3.42 30.66
N MET A 204 16.04 -3.84 29.39
CA MET A 204 15.70 -5.20 28.95
C MET A 204 16.66 -6.24 29.54
N GLU A 205 17.94 -5.91 29.64
CA GLU A 205 18.95 -6.76 30.25
C GLU A 205 18.66 -6.97 31.74
N LYS A 206 18.34 -5.89 32.47
CA LYS A 206 17.92 -6.00 33.88
C LYS A 206 16.69 -6.91 34.06
N LEU A 207 15.73 -6.85 33.13
CA LEU A 207 14.58 -7.75 33.15
C LEU A 207 15.01 -9.21 32.97
N HIS A 208 15.90 -9.47 32.02
CA HIS A 208 16.41 -10.81 31.76
C HIS A 208 17.19 -11.38 32.96
N GLU A 209 18.05 -10.59 33.58
CA GLU A 209 18.81 -10.98 34.79
C GLU A 209 17.91 -11.34 35.97
N GLN A 210 16.71 -10.77 36.04
CA GLN A 210 15.70 -11.05 37.07
C GLN A 210 14.86 -12.31 36.76
N GLY A 211 15.12 -12.98 35.63
CA GLY A 211 14.28 -14.08 35.14
C GLY A 211 12.89 -13.63 34.67
N ALA A 212 12.69 -12.32 34.51
CA ALA A 212 11.47 -11.77 33.96
C ALA A 212 11.49 -11.83 32.42
N GLU A 213 10.31 -11.91 31.82
CA GLU A 213 10.17 -11.92 30.37
C GLU A 213 10.51 -10.53 29.79
N ALA A 214 11.73 -10.40 29.26
CA ALA A 214 12.27 -9.15 28.74
C ALA A 214 11.68 -8.73 27.38
N GLN A 215 11.04 -9.64 26.62
CA GLN A 215 10.42 -9.33 25.31
C GLN A 215 11.37 -8.65 24.31
N PHE A 216 12.60 -9.15 24.21
CA PHE A 216 13.65 -8.63 23.33
C PHE A 216 13.22 -8.52 21.85
N ASP A 217 12.35 -9.43 21.41
CA ASP A 217 11.78 -9.50 20.07
C ASP A 217 10.85 -8.32 19.77
N THR A 218 10.14 -7.82 20.79
CA THR A 218 9.27 -6.65 20.65
C THR A 218 10.09 -5.40 20.32
N LEU A 219 11.22 -5.21 21.00
CA LEU A 219 12.10 -4.09 20.76
C LEU A 219 12.75 -4.18 19.36
N ALA A 220 13.19 -5.38 18.95
CA ALA A 220 13.74 -5.63 17.62
C ALA A 220 12.73 -5.38 16.49
N ASN A 221 11.45 -5.77 16.68
CA ASN A 221 10.39 -5.50 15.71
C ASN A 221 10.09 -4.00 15.57
N GLN A 222 10.09 -3.25 16.67
CA GLN A 222 9.86 -1.80 16.65
C GLN A 222 11.03 -1.04 16.02
N ALA A 223 12.24 -1.60 16.07
CA ALA A 223 13.42 -0.99 15.46
C ALA A 223 13.28 -0.77 13.95
N ARG A 224 12.42 -1.51 13.25
CA ARG A 224 12.16 -1.32 11.80
C ARG A 224 11.66 0.10 11.46
N ALA A 225 11.00 0.77 12.39
CA ALA A 225 10.50 2.13 12.18
C ALA A 225 11.58 3.22 12.45
N LEU A 226 12.76 2.84 12.93
CA LEU A 226 13.84 3.78 13.24
C LEU A 226 14.64 4.15 11.98
N PRO A 227 15.35 5.29 11.97
CA PRO A 227 16.32 5.63 10.92
C PRO A 227 17.40 4.55 10.75
N ALA A 228 17.95 4.41 9.54
CA ALA A 228 18.94 3.38 9.21
C ALA A 228 20.16 3.36 10.15
N GLU A 229 20.65 4.53 10.57
CA GLU A 229 21.76 4.66 11.54
C GLU A 229 21.41 4.02 12.90
N GLN A 230 20.19 4.25 13.39
CA GLN A 230 19.71 3.67 14.65
C GLN A 230 19.46 2.17 14.52
N GLN A 231 18.99 1.69 13.37
CA GLN A 231 18.86 0.26 13.11
C GLN A 231 20.21 -0.44 13.17
N GLN A 232 21.25 0.17 12.58
CA GLN A 232 22.61 -0.35 12.62
C GLN A 232 23.17 -0.36 14.05
N GLN A 233 22.95 0.71 14.82
CA GLN A 233 23.35 0.77 16.23
C GLN A 233 22.66 -0.32 17.07
N MET A 234 21.37 -0.57 16.85
CA MET A 234 20.63 -1.66 17.49
C MET A 234 21.23 -3.02 17.16
N LEU A 235 21.58 -3.25 15.89
CA LEU A 235 22.21 -4.49 15.45
C LEU A 235 23.54 -4.75 16.20
N GLU A 236 24.38 -3.73 16.33
CA GLU A 236 25.64 -3.83 17.09
C GLU A 236 25.41 -4.12 18.58
N LEU A 237 24.43 -3.45 19.19
CA LEU A 237 24.10 -3.64 20.60
C LEU A 237 23.59 -5.06 20.87
N TYR A 238 22.69 -5.58 20.03
CA TYR A 238 22.22 -6.96 20.13
C TYR A 238 23.32 -7.97 19.84
N GLY A 239 24.25 -7.66 18.93
CA GLY A 239 25.44 -8.50 18.68
C GLY A 239 26.29 -8.68 19.93
N ARG A 240 26.65 -7.58 20.61
CA ARG A 240 27.37 -7.63 21.90
C ARG A 240 26.58 -8.36 22.99
N MET A 241 25.26 -8.24 22.97
CA MET A 241 24.40 -8.93 23.93
C MET A 241 24.37 -10.44 23.69
N HIS A 242 24.29 -10.86 22.42
CA HIS A 242 24.38 -12.27 22.04
C HIS A 242 25.72 -12.91 22.43
N GLU A 243 26.85 -12.18 22.32
CA GLU A 243 28.15 -12.66 22.79
C GLU A 243 28.19 -12.91 24.30
N ARG A 244 27.47 -12.10 25.09
CA ARG A 244 27.39 -12.26 26.55
C ARG A 244 26.41 -13.34 26.99
N TYR A 245 25.34 -13.53 26.21
CA TYR A 245 24.26 -14.48 26.49
C TYR A 245 24.02 -15.40 25.27
N PRO A 246 24.99 -16.26 24.91
CA PRO A 246 24.91 -17.07 23.69
C PRO A 246 23.73 -18.07 23.71
N ASP A 247 23.37 -18.58 24.89
CA ASP A 247 22.32 -19.57 25.06
C ASP A 247 20.90 -18.96 25.13
N ALA A 248 20.77 -17.63 25.08
CA ALA A 248 19.49 -16.95 25.20
C ALA A 248 18.74 -16.90 23.85
N THR A 249 17.84 -17.87 23.62
CA THR A 249 17.02 -18.02 22.41
C THR A 249 16.37 -16.71 21.95
N ALA A 250 15.78 -15.95 22.87
CA ALA A 250 15.09 -14.69 22.56
C ALA A 250 16.05 -13.61 22.01
N ILE A 251 17.31 -13.60 22.45
CA ILE A 251 18.33 -12.65 22.01
C ILE A 251 18.82 -13.02 20.61
N THR A 252 19.12 -14.31 20.38
CA THR A 252 19.50 -14.83 19.05
C THR A 252 18.38 -14.57 18.02
N TYR A 253 17.12 -14.82 18.40
CA TYR A 253 15.97 -14.54 17.54
C TYR A 253 15.83 -13.04 17.22
N SER A 254 15.98 -12.18 18.22
CA SER A 254 15.92 -10.73 18.02
C SER A 254 17.05 -10.21 17.14
N LEU A 255 18.25 -10.78 17.28
CA LEU A 255 19.38 -10.49 16.41
C LEU A 255 19.10 -10.92 14.96
N ALA A 256 18.46 -12.07 14.75
CA ALA A 256 18.04 -12.49 13.42
C ALA A 256 17.01 -11.52 12.80
N LEU A 257 16.01 -11.07 13.58
CA LEU A 257 15.05 -10.05 13.12
C LEU A 257 15.73 -8.73 12.73
N LEU A 258 16.72 -8.27 13.50
CA LEU A 258 17.46 -7.05 13.17
C LEU A 258 18.34 -7.20 11.92
N ASN A 259 18.95 -8.37 11.73
CA ASN A 259 19.69 -8.67 10.49
C ASN A 259 18.74 -8.62 9.28
N ASP A 260 17.55 -9.21 9.37
CA ASP A 260 16.54 -9.15 8.31
C ASP A 260 16.12 -7.70 8.00
N ASN A 261 15.79 -6.92 9.05
CA ASN A 261 15.38 -5.52 8.89
C ASN A 261 16.46 -4.62 8.27
N THR A 262 17.75 -4.95 8.48
CA THR A 262 18.91 -4.19 7.96
C THR A 262 19.41 -4.68 6.60
N GLY A 263 18.69 -5.62 5.96
CA GLY A 263 19.05 -6.18 4.65
C GLY A 263 20.09 -7.29 4.69
N ASN A 264 20.48 -7.76 5.88
CA ASN A 264 21.41 -8.86 6.08
C ASN A 264 20.67 -10.21 6.19
N SER A 265 19.77 -10.50 5.24
CA SER A 265 18.86 -11.65 5.32
C SER A 265 19.56 -13.02 5.28
N GLU A 266 20.74 -13.14 4.65
CA GLU A 266 21.56 -14.36 4.72
C GLU A 266 22.03 -14.64 6.16
N ARG A 267 22.54 -13.61 6.84
CA ARG A 267 22.98 -13.73 8.23
C ARG A 267 21.80 -14.02 9.16
N ALA A 268 20.65 -13.39 8.91
CA ALA A 268 19.42 -13.69 9.62
C ALA A 268 19.02 -15.16 9.46
N LEU A 269 19.16 -15.71 8.25
CA LEU A 269 18.84 -17.10 7.97
C LEU A 269 19.78 -18.02 8.75
N GLU A 270 21.10 -17.83 8.71
CA GLU A 270 22.07 -18.63 9.46
C GLU A 270 21.75 -18.70 10.97
N LEU A 271 21.48 -17.54 11.58
CA LEU A 271 21.13 -17.44 13.00
C LEU A 271 19.84 -18.22 13.30
N THR A 272 18.84 -18.08 12.43
CA THR A 272 17.56 -18.77 12.59
C THR A 272 17.68 -20.28 12.36
N GLU A 273 18.54 -20.72 11.45
CA GLU A 273 18.81 -22.14 11.21
C GLU A 273 19.47 -22.81 12.41
N SER A 274 20.49 -22.17 12.99
CA SER A 274 21.10 -22.65 14.24
C SER A 274 20.06 -22.75 15.35
N LEU A 275 19.24 -21.71 15.49
CA LEU A 275 18.21 -21.64 16.52
C LEU A 275 17.15 -22.74 16.38
N VAL A 276 16.68 -23.01 15.16
CA VAL A 276 15.70 -24.08 14.89
C VAL A 276 16.33 -25.48 15.07
N ALA A 277 17.62 -25.64 14.82
CA ALA A 277 18.32 -26.90 15.04
C ALA A 277 18.46 -27.23 16.53
N GLU A 278 18.72 -26.22 17.36
CA GLU A 278 18.83 -26.37 18.83
C GLU A 278 17.45 -26.45 19.49
N GLU A 279 16.56 -25.52 19.14
CA GLU A 279 15.25 -25.34 19.76
C GLU A 279 14.12 -25.56 18.74
N SER A 280 13.96 -26.81 18.31
CA SER A 280 13.02 -27.16 17.22
C SER A 280 11.54 -26.85 17.48
N ASN A 281 11.16 -26.53 18.72
CA ASN A 281 9.80 -26.13 19.10
C ASN A 281 9.62 -24.61 19.22
N PHE A 282 10.68 -23.82 19.00
CA PHE A 282 10.61 -22.36 19.04
C PHE A 282 9.98 -21.81 17.74
N GLN A 283 8.65 -21.84 17.69
CA GLN A 283 7.84 -21.52 16.51
C GLN A 283 8.09 -20.12 15.88
N PRO A 284 8.47 -19.06 16.63
CA PRO A 284 8.82 -17.78 16.02
C PRO A 284 10.01 -17.87 15.07
N ALA A 285 11.05 -18.63 15.42
CA ALA A 285 12.21 -18.86 14.54
C ALA A 285 11.83 -19.73 13.34
N VAL A 286 10.99 -20.75 13.54
CA VAL A 286 10.46 -21.56 12.44
C VAL A 286 9.73 -20.70 11.41
N THR A 287 8.88 -19.78 11.88
CA THR A 287 8.14 -18.87 10.99
C THR A 287 9.09 -17.90 10.27
N LEU A 288 10.07 -17.34 10.98
CA LEU A 288 11.07 -16.44 10.40
C LEU A 288 11.95 -17.15 9.36
N LYS A 289 12.38 -18.38 9.61
CA LYS A 289 13.17 -19.16 8.65
C LYS A 289 12.42 -19.35 7.33
N GLY A 290 11.14 -19.72 7.39
CA GLY A 290 10.33 -19.90 6.20
C GLY A 290 10.15 -18.60 5.41
N LYS A 291 9.96 -17.47 6.09
CA LYS A 291 9.95 -16.14 5.47
C LYS A 291 11.29 -15.81 4.80
N LEU A 292 12.40 -15.99 5.52
CA LEU A 292 13.74 -15.66 5.02
C LEU A 292 14.14 -16.51 3.80
N LEU A 293 13.78 -17.79 3.77
CA LEU A 293 13.97 -18.62 2.59
C LEU A 293 13.24 -18.04 1.38
N TYR A 294 12.00 -17.60 1.57
CA TYR A 294 11.22 -16.97 0.51
C TYR A 294 11.81 -15.63 0.06
N ASP A 295 12.16 -14.75 0.99
CA ASP A 295 12.73 -13.42 0.69
C ASP A 295 14.12 -13.49 0.01
N LEU A 296 14.84 -14.60 0.15
CA LEU A 296 16.12 -14.88 -0.51
C LEU A 296 15.95 -15.60 -1.87
N ASP A 297 14.77 -15.49 -2.49
CA ASP A 297 14.41 -16.14 -3.77
C ASP A 297 14.53 -17.67 -3.77
N ARG A 298 14.42 -18.31 -2.59
CA ARG A 298 14.45 -19.79 -2.44
C ARG A 298 13.04 -20.34 -2.24
N GLY A 299 12.11 -19.95 -3.14
CA GLY A 299 10.67 -20.22 -3.03
C GLY A 299 10.29 -21.69 -2.87
N GLU A 300 10.88 -22.60 -3.66
CA GLU A 300 10.60 -24.05 -3.53
C GLU A 300 11.07 -24.62 -2.18
N GLU A 301 12.24 -24.21 -1.70
CA GLU A 301 12.75 -24.63 -0.39
C GLU A 301 11.87 -24.08 0.74
N ALA A 302 11.41 -22.83 0.61
CA ALA A 302 10.49 -22.21 1.55
C ALA A 302 9.16 -22.98 1.61
N ILE A 303 8.60 -23.36 0.46
CA ILE A 303 7.35 -24.14 0.37
C ILE A 303 7.48 -25.48 1.07
N ASP A 304 8.53 -26.25 0.78
CA ASP A 304 8.70 -27.56 1.38
C ASP A 304 8.93 -27.47 2.90
N TYR A 305 9.76 -26.52 3.33
CA TYR A 305 9.97 -26.26 4.75
C TYR A 305 8.67 -25.84 5.44
N LEU A 306 7.97 -24.82 4.92
CA LEU A 306 6.73 -24.31 5.51
C LEU A 306 5.62 -25.36 5.53
N ARG A 307 5.50 -26.20 4.50
CA ARG A 307 4.55 -27.32 4.48
C ARG A 307 4.80 -28.30 5.62
N GLU A 308 6.06 -28.69 5.83
CA GLU A 308 6.43 -29.59 6.91
C GLU A 308 6.09 -28.97 8.27
N GLN A 309 6.49 -27.70 8.47
CA GLN A 309 6.33 -27.04 9.75
C GLN A 309 4.86 -26.69 10.05
N ALA A 310 4.05 -26.32 9.06
CA ALA A 310 2.61 -26.09 9.22
C ALA A 310 1.87 -27.37 9.63
N ARG A 311 2.32 -28.54 9.16
CA ARG A 311 1.81 -29.86 9.60
C ARG A 311 2.25 -30.22 11.01
N ARG A 312 3.48 -29.85 11.38
CA ARG A 312 4.02 -30.07 12.74
C ARG A 312 3.34 -29.17 13.79
N PHE A 313 3.01 -27.93 13.41
CA PHE A 313 2.39 -26.93 14.29
C PHE A 313 1.00 -26.53 13.75
N PRO A 314 0.02 -27.45 13.74
CA PRO A 314 -1.28 -27.22 13.12
C PRO A 314 -2.05 -26.05 13.77
N ASP A 315 -1.83 -25.77 15.05
CA ASP A 315 -2.49 -24.71 15.80
C ASP A 315 -1.83 -23.33 15.60
N ASN A 316 -0.68 -23.28 14.92
CA ASN A 316 -0.04 -22.02 14.57
C ASN A 316 -0.63 -21.46 13.27
N ARG A 317 -1.74 -20.73 13.42
CA ARG A 317 -2.41 -20.05 12.30
C ARG A 317 -1.48 -19.15 11.50
N ARG A 318 -0.54 -18.44 12.14
CA ARG A 318 0.38 -17.51 11.46
C ARG A 318 1.31 -18.26 10.50
N LEU A 319 1.83 -19.41 10.93
CA LEU A 319 2.70 -20.26 10.12
C LEU A 319 1.95 -20.82 8.90
N GLY A 320 0.75 -21.36 9.08
CA GLY A 320 -0.07 -21.83 7.96
C GLY A 320 -0.47 -20.69 7.01
N THR A 321 -0.80 -19.51 7.54
CA THR A 321 -1.10 -18.32 6.71
C THR A 321 0.12 -17.89 5.89
N LEU A 322 1.33 -17.96 6.47
CA LEU A 322 2.57 -17.69 5.75
C LEU A 322 2.79 -18.71 4.64
N TYR A 323 2.60 -20.00 4.92
CA TYR A 323 2.67 -21.06 3.91
C TYR A 323 1.72 -20.80 2.73
N ALA A 324 0.44 -20.55 3.03
CA ALA A 324 -0.55 -20.24 2.00
C ALA A 324 -0.17 -19.01 1.17
N ARG A 325 0.36 -17.95 1.80
CA ARG A 325 0.82 -16.74 1.09
C ARG A 325 2.01 -17.03 0.16
N VAL A 326 2.98 -17.81 0.61
CA VAL A 326 4.12 -18.21 -0.23
C VAL A 326 3.62 -19.01 -1.44
N LEU A 327 2.65 -19.90 -1.26
CA LEU A 327 2.02 -20.62 -2.38
C LEU A 327 1.36 -19.67 -3.39
N VAL A 328 0.64 -18.63 -2.94
CA VAL A 328 0.05 -17.61 -3.83
C VAL A 328 1.13 -16.93 -4.65
N ASN A 329 2.19 -16.45 -4.00
CA ASN A 329 3.24 -15.68 -4.69
C ASN A 329 4.04 -16.52 -5.69
N GLU A 330 4.19 -17.83 -5.44
CA GLU A 330 4.82 -18.79 -6.36
C GLU A 330 3.84 -19.30 -7.45
N GLY A 331 2.63 -18.72 -7.53
CA GLY A 331 1.62 -19.08 -8.53
C GLY A 331 0.94 -20.43 -8.31
N LYS A 332 1.14 -21.06 -7.15
CA LYS A 332 0.50 -22.35 -6.78
C LYS A 332 -0.89 -22.11 -6.19
N LEU A 333 -1.74 -21.45 -6.97
CA LEU A 333 -3.04 -20.91 -6.54
C LEU A 333 -3.98 -21.97 -5.98
N GLN A 334 -4.09 -23.13 -6.63
CA GLN A 334 -4.92 -24.22 -6.12
C GLN A 334 -4.47 -24.70 -4.73
N ALA A 335 -3.16 -24.92 -4.55
CA ALA A 335 -2.63 -25.37 -3.27
C ALA A 335 -2.80 -24.31 -2.18
N ALA A 336 -2.71 -23.02 -2.55
CA ALA A 336 -2.98 -21.93 -1.63
C ALA A 336 -4.45 -21.88 -1.21
N GLU A 337 -5.38 -22.06 -2.15
CA GLU A 337 -6.82 -22.11 -1.88
C GLU A 337 -7.17 -23.26 -0.92
N ASP A 338 -6.63 -24.46 -1.18
CA ASP A 338 -6.81 -25.65 -0.34
C ASP A 338 -6.26 -25.42 1.08
N GLU A 339 -5.10 -24.77 1.21
CA GLU A 339 -4.51 -24.44 2.52
C GLU A 339 -5.36 -23.39 3.27
N PHE A 340 -5.86 -22.36 2.58
CA PHE A 340 -6.75 -21.39 3.21
C PHE A 340 -8.09 -22.01 3.64
N GLU A 341 -8.63 -22.97 2.89
CA GLU A 341 -9.78 -23.78 3.30
C GLU A 341 -9.48 -24.56 4.59
N ALA A 342 -8.38 -25.30 4.63
CA ALA A 342 -7.98 -26.05 5.82
C ALA A 342 -7.76 -25.14 7.05
N LEU A 343 -7.24 -23.92 6.85
CA LEU A 343 -7.09 -22.92 7.90
C LEU A 343 -8.43 -22.37 8.37
N MET A 344 -9.39 -22.13 7.46
CA MET A 344 -10.74 -21.69 7.84
C MET A 344 -11.47 -22.76 8.67
N ASP A 345 -11.36 -24.02 8.29
CA ASP A 345 -11.98 -25.13 9.03
C ASP A 345 -11.41 -25.27 10.45
N ARG A 346 -10.10 -25.01 10.61
CA ARG A 346 -9.43 -25.09 11.92
C ARG A 346 -9.62 -23.83 12.76
N PHE A 347 -9.71 -22.66 12.14
CA PHE A 347 -9.82 -21.37 12.81
C PHE A 347 -11.05 -20.59 12.30
N PRO A 348 -12.28 -21.09 12.55
CA PRO A 348 -13.49 -20.47 12.02
C PRO A 348 -13.71 -19.04 12.54
N GLU A 349 -13.16 -18.71 13.71
CA GLU A 349 -13.23 -17.36 14.31
C GLU A 349 -12.40 -16.32 13.55
N ALA A 350 -11.41 -16.76 12.76
CA ALA A 350 -10.48 -15.88 12.06
C ALA A 350 -11.06 -15.47 10.69
N THR A 351 -12.05 -14.58 10.71
CA THR A 351 -12.80 -14.10 9.53
C THR A 351 -11.92 -13.56 8.39
N GLY A 352 -10.72 -13.05 8.70
CA GLY A 352 -9.73 -12.64 7.68
C GLY A 352 -9.23 -13.78 6.78
N LEU A 353 -9.29 -15.04 7.23
CA LEU A 353 -8.97 -16.21 6.40
C LEU A 353 -10.02 -16.41 5.30
N LYS A 354 -11.29 -16.16 5.60
CA LYS A 354 -12.39 -16.24 4.62
C LYS A 354 -12.20 -15.23 3.50
N LEU A 355 -11.84 -13.99 3.85
CA LEU A 355 -11.47 -12.99 2.86
C LEU A 355 -10.25 -13.44 2.04
N SER A 356 -9.20 -13.94 2.70
CA SER A 356 -7.99 -14.40 2.01
C SER A 356 -8.29 -15.51 1.00
N ARG A 357 -9.07 -16.53 1.38
CA ARG A 357 -9.52 -17.59 0.48
C ARG A 357 -10.33 -17.04 -0.69
N ALA A 358 -11.26 -16.12 -0.44
CA ALA A 358 -12.05 -15.52 -1.51
C ALA A 358 -11.16 -14.79 -2.54
N LEU A 359 -10.14 -14.07 -2.09
CA LEU A 359 -9.20 -13.39 -2.99
C LEU A 359 -8.34 -14.38 -3.78
N VAL A 360 -7.87 -15.45 -3.13
CA VAL A 360 -7.13 -16.51 -3.84
C VAL A 360 -8.02 -17.21 -4.86
N ALA A 361 -9.28 -17.49 -4.52
CA ALA A 361 -10.24 -18.07 -5.46
C ALA A 361 -10.49 -17.15 -6.67
N LEU A 362 -10.55 -15.82 -6.48
CA LEU A 362 -10.65 -14.87 -7.61
C LEU A 362 -9.42 -14.91 -8.53
N GLU A 363 -8.22 -15.08 -7.96
CA GLU A 363 -6.98 -15.20 -8.72
C GLU A 363 -6.88 -16.56 -9.42
N ASN A 364 -7.41 -17.61 -8.78
CA ASN A 364 -7.46 -18.99 -9.29
C ASN A 364 -8.62 -19.24 -10.29
N ASP A 365 -9.26 -18.19 -10.79
CA ASP A 365 -10.42 -18.26 -11.71
C ASP A 365 -11.61 -19.10 -11.18
N HIS A 366 -11.85 -19.03 -9.86
CA HIS A 366 -12.97 -19.66 -9.15
C HIS A 366 -13.96 -18.60 -8.59
N PRO A 367 -14.64 -17.83 -9.47
CA PRO A 367 -15.48 -16.71 -9.03
C PRO A 367 -16.70 -17.12 -8.22
N GLU A 368 -17.26 -18.31 -8.42
CA GLU A 368 -18.42 -18.80 -7.65
C GLU A 368 -18.06 -19.07 -6.18
N THR A 369 -16.88 -19.66 -5.93
CA THR A 369 -16.34 -19.85 -4.59
C THR A 369 -16.11 -18.51 -3.91
N ALA A 370 -15.46 -17.57 -4.61
CA ALA A 370 -15.24 -16.22 -4.10
C ALA A 370 -16.56 -15.52 -3.75
N GLU A 371 -17.55 -15.54 -4.65
CA GLU A 371 -18.85 -14.92 -4.44
C GLU A 371 -19.58 -15.48 -3.21
N THR A 372 -19.52 -16.81 -3.02
CA THR A 372 -20.11 -17.47 -1.84
C THR A 372 -19.48 -16.95 -0.55
N LEU A 373 -18.14 -16.96 -0.49
CA LEU A 373 -17.39 -16.53 0.68
C LEU A 373 -17.56 -15.04 0.98
N LEU A 374 -17.63 -14.20 -0.05
CA LEU A 374 -17.86 -12.75 0.09
C LEU A 374 -19.27 -12.46 0.62
N ASN A 375 -20.29 -13.19 0.16
CA ASN A 375 -21.65 -13.06 0.69
C ASN A 375 -21.76 -13.53 2.15
N GLU A 376 -21.03 -14.58 2.54
CA GLU A 376 -20.94 -15.00 3.94
C GLU A 376 -20.30 -13.91 4.82
N LEU A 377 -19.23 -13.26 4.36
CA LEU A 377 -18.61 -12.11 5.07
C LEU A 377 -19.63 -10.98 5.28
N LEU A 378 -20.47 -10.69 4.28
CA LEU A 378 -21.55 -9.72 4.42
C LEU A 378 -22.60 -10.14 5.44
N ALA A 379 -23.02 -11.41 5.43
CA ALA A 379 -23.99 -11.94 6.38
C ALA A 379 -23.49 -11.90 7.83
N GLU A 380 -22.18 -12.05 8.03
CA GLU A 380 -21.50 -11.96 9.33
C GLU A 380 -21.19 -10.51 9.76
N GLY A 381 -21.32 -9.53 8.86
CA GLY A 381 -21.03 -8.12 9.15
C GLY A 381 -19.54 -7.81 9.29
N VAL A 382 -18.65 -8.65 8.75
CA VAL A 382 -17.19 -8.51 8.83
C VAL A 382 -16.59 -8.29 7.46
N HIS A 383 -15.52 -7.49 7.36
CA HIS A 383 -14.87 -7.15 6.08
C HIS A 383 -15.85 -6.65 4.99
N THR A 384 -16.91 -5.95 5.40
CA THR A 384 -18.05 -5.58 4.53
C THR A 384 -17.63 -4.72 3.35
N ASN A 385 -16.78 -3.71 3.58
CA ASN A 385 -16.24 -2.84 2.53
C ASN A 385 -15.44 -3.63 1.48
N GLN A 386 -14.59 -4.59 1.92
CA GLN A 386 -13.85 -5.46 1.01
C GLN A 386 -14.80 -6.37 0.25
N ALA A 387 -15.74 -7.02 0.94
CA ALA A 387 -16.70 -7.93 0.34
C ALA A 387 -17.55 -7.24 -0.74
N HIS A 388 -18.11 -6.08 -0.45
CA HIS A 388 -18.82 -5.26 -1.43
C HIS A 388 -17.92 -4.83 -2.59
N PHE A 389 -16.68 -4.42 -2.35
CA PHE A 389 -15.78 -4.06 -3.44
C PHE A 389 -15.55 -5.22 -4.42
N TYR A 390 -15.24 -6.42 -3.92
CA TYR A 390 -14.95 -7.56 -4.78
C TYR A 390 -16.21 -8.15 -5.44
N LEU A 391 -17.37 -8.15 -4.77
CA LEU A 391 -18.66 -8.49 -5.40
C LEU A 391 -19.03 -7.49 -6.49
N GLY A 392 -18.79 -6.20 -6.26
CA GLY A 392 -18.93 -5.16 -7.28
C GLY A 392 -18.07 -5.44 -8.51
N ARG A 393 -16.79 -5.82 -8.31
CA ARG A 393 -15.89 -6.20 -9.40
C ARG A 393 -16.32 -7.46 -10.13
N LEU A 394 -16.87 -8.45 -9.44
CA LEU A 394 -17.41 -9.66 -10.07
C LEU A 394 -18.60 -9.33 -10.97
N ALA A 395 -19.56 -8.54 -10.47
CA ALA A 395 -20.71 -8.11 -11.24
C ALA A 395 -20.31 -7.24 -12.44
N ASP A 396 -19.33 -6.37 -12.26
CA ASP A 396 -18.75 -5.52 -13.30
C ASP A 396 -18.08 -6.34 -14.41
N ARG A 397 -17.27 -7.35 -14.06
CA ARG A 397 -16.72 -8.32 -15.02
C ARG A 397 -17.82 -9.10 -15.75
N ARG A 398 -18.98 -9.34 -15.12
CA ARG A 398 -20.12 -10.02 -15.74
C ARG A 398 -20.99 -9.10 -16.60
N ASP A 399 -20.56 -7.84 -16.82
CA ASP A 399 -21.33 -6.82 -17.54
C ASP A 399 -22.73 -6.60 -16.91
N ASN A 400 -22.81 -6.69 -15.57
CA ASN A 400 -24.01 -6.39 -14.80
C ASN A 400 -23.85 -5.07 -14.03
N PRO A 401 -24.01 -3.91 -14.69
CA PRO A 401 -23.71 -2.61 -14.11
C PRO A 401 -24.63 -2.26 -12.92
N ASN A 402 -25.87 -2.75 -12.90
CA ASN A 402 -26.80 -2.44 -11.81
C ASN A 402 -26.36 -3.09 -10.49
N GLU A 403 -25.94 -4.35 -10.55
CA GLU A 403 -25.43 -5.08 -9.38
C GLU A 403 -24.05 -4.52 -8.97
N ALA A 404 -23.18 -4.22 -9.93
CA ALA A 404 -21.90 -3.58 -9.65
C ALA A 404 -22.08 -2.24 -8.90
N LEU A 405 -22.97 -1.38 -9.39
CA LEU A 405 -23.29 -0.10 -8.75
C LEU A 405 -23.92 -0.26 -7.37
N HIS A 406 -24.76 -1.29 -7.17
CA HIS A 406 -25.31 -1.60 -5.86
C HIS A 406 -24.19 -1.89 -4.86
N HIS A 407 -23.29 -2.82 -5.19
CA HIS A 407 -22.20 -3.19 -4.30
C HIS A 407 -21.19 -2.05 -4.09
N TYR A 408 -20.75 -1.36 -5.15
CA TYR A 408 -19.81 -0.24 -5.01
C TYR A 408 -20.37 0.90 -4.14
N ALA A 409 -21.69 1.13 -4.15
CA ALA A 409 -22.32 2.12 -3.29
C ALA A 409 -22.31 1.76 -1.79
N GLN A 410 -22.14 0.47 -1.44
CA GLN A 410 -22.03 0.01 -0.05
C GLN A 410 -20.59 0.04 0.48
N VAL A 411 -19.61 0.41 -0.36
CA VAL A 411 -18.24 0.62 0.10
C VAL A 411 -18.17 2.04 0.70
N GLU A 412 -18.26 2.13 2.02
CA GLU A 412 -18.37 3.41 2.74
C GLU A 412 -17.01 3.95 3.22
N GLY A 413 -15.96 3.13 3.19
CA GLY A 413 -14.64 3.53 3.67
C GLY A 413 -13.54 2.49 3.44
N GLY A 414 -12.38 2.75 4.03
CA GLY A 414 -11.19 1.90 3.92
C GLY A 414 -10.48 2.01 2.56
N ASN A 415 -9.54 1.09 2.33
CA ASN A 415 -8.60 1.18 1.20
C ASN A 415 -9.26 1.11 -0.18
N HIS A 416 -10.47 0.54 -0.28
CA HIS A 416 -11.19 0.37 -1.55
C HIS A 416 -12.20 1.46 -1.85
N PHE A 417 -12.45 2.40 -0.93
CA PHE A 417 -13.47 3.44 -1.09
C PHE A 417 -13.33 4.22 -2.40
N PHE A 418 -12.16 4.81 -2.64
CA PHE A 418 -11.93 5.61 -3.85
C PHE A 418 -11.91 4.77 -5.13
N GLN A 419 -11.53 3.49 -5.04
CA GLN A 419 -11.54 2.57 -6.19
C GLN A 419 -12.98 2.23 -6.58
N ALA A 420 -13.83 1.90 -5.59
CA ALA A 420 -15.25 1.67 -5.78
C ALA A 420 -15.96 2.93 -6.31
N LEU A 421 -15.67 4.10 -5.73
CA LEU A 421 -16.22 5.38 -6.15
C LEU A 421 -15.85 5.72 -7.60
N ALA A 422 -14.57 5.56 -7.98
CA ALA A 422 -14.12 5.82 -9.34
C ALA A 422 -14.82 4.90 -10.35
N ARG A 423 -14.87 3.58 -10.07
CA ARG A 423 -15.53 2.64 -10.98
C ARG A 423 -17.04 2.86 -11.07
N ALA A 424 -17.72 3.12 -9.95
CA ALA A 424 -19.13 3.46 -9.96
C ALA A 424 -19.43 4.77 -10.72
N SER A 425 -18.57 5.78 -10.56
CA SER A 425 -18.67 7.05 -11.26
C SER A 425 -18.54 6.87 -12.78
N TYR A 426 -17.58 6.04 -13.21
CA TYR A 426 -17.40 5.67 -14.62
C TYR A 426 -18.65 4.99 -15.20
N ILE A 427 -19.13 3.92 -14.55
CA ILE A 427 -20.32 3.18 -15.03
C ILE A 427 -21.54 4.10 -15.15
N ARG A 428 -21.79 4.96 -14.16
CA ARG A 428 -22.91 5.91 -14.21
C ARG A 428 -22.74 6.96 -15.30
N ALA A 429 -21.52 7.44 -15.51
CA ALA A 429 -21.24 8.41 -16.57
C ALA A 429 -21.47 7.81 -17.97
N GLU A 430 -21.07 6.55 -18.21
CA GLU A 430 -21.38 5.82 -19.44
C GLU A 430 -22.88 5.62 -19.65
N GLN A 431 -23.65 5.48 -18.56
CA GLN A 431 -25.12 5.42 -18.59
C GLN A 431 -25.79 6.79 -18.84
N GLY A 432 -25.02 7.86 -19.03
CA GLY A 432 -25.51 9.20 -19.29
C GLY A 432 -25.79 10.04 -18.03
N GLU A 433 -25.38 9.58 -16.85
CA GLU A 433 -25.60 10.26 -15.57
C GLU A 433 -24.41 11.15 -15.14
N LEU A 434 -23.60 11.63 -16.09
CA LEU A 434 -22.38 12.38 -15.79
C LEU A 434 -22.61 13.58 -14.84
N GLU A 435 -23.67 14.38 -15.06
CA GLU A 435 -23.94 15.53 -14.20
C GLU A 435 -24.32 15.13 -12.76
N ALA A 436 -25.00 13.99 -12.59
CA ALA A 436 -25.31 13.46 -11.26
C ALA A 436 -24.04 12.97 -10.56
N VAL A 437 -23.12 12.32 -11.29
CA VAL A 437 -21.81 11.92 -10.78
C VAL A 437 -21.01 13.14 -10.33
N ARG A 438 -20.92 14.18 -11.15
CA ARG A 438 -20.19 15.42 -10.82
C ARG A 438 -20.75 16.12 -9.58
N SER A 439 -22.09 16.22 -9.48
CA SER A 439 -22.74 16.78 -8.30
C SER A 439 -22.45 15.97 -7.02
N ASN A 440 -22.39 14.63 -7.13
CA ASN A 440 -21.99 13.78 -6.01
C ASN A 440 -20.52 14.00 -5.59
N LEU A 441 -19.59 14.12 -6.55
CA LEU A 441 -18.19 14.42 -6.28
C LEU A 441 -18.01 15.79 -5.62
N GLU A 442 -18.76 16.80 -6.05
CA GLU A 442 -18.80 18.12 -5.41
C GLU A 442 -19.29 18.06 -3.96
N ASN A 443 -20.36 17.31 -3.70
CA ASN A 443 -20.87 17.09 -2.36
C ASN A 443 -19.84 16.37 -1.48
N LEU A 444 -19.15 15.36 -2.03
CA LEU A 444 -18.08 14.64 -1.33
C LEU A 444 -16.91 15.55 -0.98
N ARG A 445 -16.49 16.43 -1.90
CA ARG A 445 -15.44 17.43 -1.62
C ARG A 445 -15.80 18.35 -0.46
N SER A 446 -17.07 18.73 -0.35
CA SER A 446 -17.57 19.56 0.76
C SER A 446 -17.58 18.82 2.10
N ARG A 447 -17.81 17.50 2.10
CA ARG A 447 -17.83 16.66 3.32
C ARG A 447 -16.45 16.14 3.72
N LEU A 448 -15.53 16.03 2.78
CA LEU A 448 -14.19 15.47 2.95
C LEU A 448 -13.13 16.48 2.45
N PRO A 449 -12.97 17.63 3.12
CA PRO A 449 -12.06 18.69 2.68
C PRO A 449 -10.61 18.19 2.54
N ASP A 450 -10.16 17.32 3.44
CA ASP A 450 -8.81 16.73 3.41
C ASP A 450 -8.57 15.82 2.20
N GLN A 451 -9.64 15.34 1.55
CA GLN A 451 -9.58 14.47 0.37
C GLN A 451 -9.96 15.22 -0.93
N SER A 452 -10.14 16.55 -0.86
CA SER A 452 -10.65 17.36 -1.97
C SER A 452 -9.76 17.25 -3.21
N ALA A 453 -8.43 17.33 -3.03
CA ALA A 453 -7.47 17.19 -4.14
C ALA A 453 -7.61 15.84 -4.87
N ARG A 454 -7.70 14.73 -4.12
CA ARG A 454 -7.90 13.39 -4.68
C ARG A 454 -9.24 13.26 -5.43
N LEU A 455 -10.30 13.88 -4.92
CA LEU A 455 -11.61 13.89 -5.57
C LEU A 455 -11.64 14.75 -6.84
N TRP A 456 -10.89 15.86 -6.88
CA TRP A 456 -10.69 16.62 -8.11
C TRP A 456 -9.93 15.81 -9.15
N GLN A 457 -8.82 15.17 -8.77
CA GLN A 457 -8.05 14.32 -9.66
C GLN A 457 -8.89 13.17 -10.22
N MET A 458 -9.75 12.57 -9.39
CA MET A 458 -10.68 11.53 -9.83
C MET A 458 -11.68 12.04 -10.88
N GLU A 459 -12.26 13.23 -10.71
CA GLU A 459 -13.18 13.82 -11.69
C GLU A 459 -12.46 14.13 -13.02
N ILE A 460 -11.22 14.65 -12.93
CA ILE A 460 -10.38 14.90 -14.11
C ILE A 460 -10.12 13.60 -14.87
N ASN A 461 -9.67 12.55 -14.16
CA ASN A 461 -9.39 11.24 -14.78
C ASN A 461 -10.65 10.63 -15.40
N LEU A 462 -11.80 10.73 -14.73
CA LEU A 462 -13.08 10.27 -15.28
C LEU A 462 -13.40 10.95 -16.62
N LEU A 463 -13.24 12.27 -16.70
CA LEU A 463 -13.51 13.02 -17.92
C LEU A 463 -12.52 12.68 -19.05
N LEU A 464 -11.26 12.43 -18.68
CA LEU A 464 -10.25 11.94 -19.62
C LEU A 464 -10.59 10.55 -20.17
N ASP A 465 -11.03 9.63 -19.31
CA ASP A 465 -11.45 8.27 -19.68
C ASP A 465 -12.67 8.29 -20.62
N LEU A 466 -13.57 9.27 -20.43
CA LEU A 466 -14.72 9.52 -21.30
C LEU A 466 -14.36 10.27 -22.59
N GLY A 467 -13.09 10.68 -22.77
CA GLY A 467 -12.60 11.36 -23.96
C GLY A 467 -12.97 12.84 -24.07
N ASP A 468 -13.18 13.53 -22.93
CA ASP A 468 -13.55 14.95 -22.88
C ASP A 468 -12.45 15.80 -22.15
N PRO A 469 -11.29 16.00 -22.80
CA PRO A 469 -10.18 16.75 -22.21
C PRO A 469 -10.51 18.23 -21.98
N GLU A 470 -11.43 18.82 -22.73
CA GLU A 470 -11.90 20.18 -22.53
C GLU A 470 -12.62 20.34 -21.18
N LYS A 471 -13.58 19.45 -20.86
CA LYS A 471 -14.21 19.48 -19.52
C LYS A 471 -13.23 19.14 -18.42
N ALA A 472 -12.29 18.21 -18.66
CA ALA A 472 -11.24 17.91 -17.69
C ALA A 472 -10.41 19.17 -17.37
N LEU A 473 -10.10 19.99 -18.38
CA LEU A 473 -9.40 21.27 -18.24
C LEU A 473 -10.22 22.31 -17.45
N GLU A 474 -11.54 22.39 -17.67
CA GLU A 474 -12.45 23.24 -16.89
C GLU A 474 -12.46 22.85 -15.40
N VAL A 475 -12.51 21.55 -15.12
CA VAL A 475 -12.48 21.00 -13.76
C VAL A 475 -11.14 21.29 -13.08
N ALA A 476 -10.01 21.04 -13.76
CA ALA A 476 -8.68 21.36 -13.22
C ALA A 476 -8.52 22.87 -12.95
N SER A 477 -9.10 23.72 -13.80
CA SER A 477 -9.11 25.16 -13.59
C SER A 477 -9.92 25.56 -12.36
N SER A 478 -11.13 25.02 -12.21
CA SER A 478 -12.01 25.26 -11.06
C SER A 478 -11.39 24.79 -9.74
N ALA A 479 -10.67 23.66 -9.77
CA ALA A 479 -9.96 23.15 -8.62
C ALA A 479 -8.85 24.12 -8.14
N LEU A 480 -8.11 24.71 -9.08
CA LEU A 480 -7.05 25.69 -8.78
C LEU A 480 -7.59 27.08 -8.38
N GLU A 481 -8.83 27.42 -8.73
CA GLU A 481 -9.49 28.60 -8.16
C GLU A 481 -9.77 28.44 -6.67
N GLN A 482 -10.08 27.21 -6.23
CA GLN A 482 -10.36 26.90 -4.82
C GLN A 482 -9.09 26.63 -4.02
N ASN A 483 -8.10 26.00 -4.63
CA ASN A 483 -6.79 25.72 -4.02
C ASN A 483 -5.65 26.09 -4.98
N PRO A 484 -5.23 27.37 -5.01
CA PRO A 484 -4.20 27.85 -5.93
C PRO A 484 -2.83 27.20 -5.72
N ASP A 485 -2.53 26.71 -4.52
CA ASP A 485 -1.20 26.21 -4.18
C ASP A 485 -1.03 24.71 -4.49
N ASN A 486 -2.06 24.06 -5.05
CA ASN A 486 -1.99 22.64 -5.39
C ASN A 486 -1.15 22.40 -6.67
N THR A 487 0.11 22.01 -6.49
CA THR A 487 1.08 21.74 -7.56
C THR A 487 0.71 20.53 -8.42
N GLU A 488 0.14 19.47 -7.83
CA GLU A 488 -0.30 18.25 -8.53
C GLU A 488 -1.41 18.54 -9.56
N ILE A 489 -2.46 19.26 -9.16
CA ILE A 489 -3.55 19.65 -10.06
C ILE A 489 -3.05 20.67 -11.08
N ARG A 490 -2.11 21.54 -10.71
CA ARG A 490 -1.49 22.49 -11.64
C ARG A 490 -0.69 21.79 -12.72
N TYR A 491 0.10 20.78 -12.37
CA TYR A 491 0.78 19.93 -13.34
C TYR A 491 -0.22 19.22 -14.25
N THR A 492 -1.28 18.64 -13.69
CA THR A 492 -2.36 18.00 -14.47
C THR A 492 -3.00 18.98 -15.45
N ARG A 493 -3.27 20.22 -15.02
CA ARG A 493 -3.80 21.26 -15.90
C ARG A 493 -2.83 21.61 -17.02
N ALA A 494 -1.53 21.64 -16.74
CA ALA A 494 -0.51 21.88 -17.76
C ALA A 494 -0.56 20.80 -18.87
N MET A 495 -0.63 19.52 -18.50
CA MET A 495 -0.73 18.42 -19.46
C MET A 495 -2.03 18.48 -20.27
N LEU A 496 -3.15 18.86 -19.64
CA LEU A 496 -4.42 19.08 -20.34
C LEU A 496 -4.34 20.26 -21.32
N ARG A 497 -3.62 21.32 -20.97
CA ARG A 497 -3.38 22.47 -21.84
C ARG A 497 -2.53 22.11 -23.05
N GLU A 498 -1.50 21.27 -22.88
CA GLU A 498 -0.74 20.71 -24.00
C GLU A 498 -1.65 19.96 -24.97
N ARG A 499 -2.43 19.01 -24.45
CA ARG A 499 -3.35 18.17 -25.24
C ARG A 499 -4.41 18.97 -25.99
N THR A 500 -4.78 20.13 -25.46
CA THR A 500 -5.74 21.07 -26.08
C THR A 500 -5.07 22.18 -26.90
N GLY A 501 -3.73 22.15 -27.06
CA GLY A 501 -2.95 23.06 -27.89
C GLY A 501 -2.60 24.41 -27.25
N ASN A 502 -2.87 24.60 -25.96
CA ASN A 502 -2.54 25.81 -25.20
C ASN A 502 -1.14 25.72 -24.57
N ILE A 503 -0.11 25.77 -25.40
CA ILE A 503 1.30 25.63 -24.97
C ILE A 503 1.73 26.77 -24.03
N GLU A 504 1.28 28.01 -24.30
CA GLU A 504 1.60 29.17 -23.43
C GLU A 504 1.05 28.96 -22.00
N GLY A 505 -0.17 28.46 -21.89
CA GLY A 505 -0.78 28.16 -20.60
C GLY A 505 -0.15 26.95 -19.91
N MET A 506 0.31 25.95 -20.65
CA MET A 506 1.08 24.83 -20.10
C MET A 506 2.38 25.32 -19.48
N GLU A 507 3.16 26.11 -20.21
CA GLU A 507 4.42 26.68 -19.71
C GLU A 507 4.19 27.52 -18.44
N ALA A 508 3.16 28.37 -18.44
CA ALA A 508 2.83 29.18 -17.27
C ALA A 508 2.52 28.34 -16.02
N ASP A 509 1.82 27.21 -16.19
CA ASP A 509 1.51 26.30 -15.09
C ASP A 509 2.75 25.55 -14.61
N LEU A 510 3.57 25.02 -15.52
CA LEU A 510 4.80 24.30 -15.16
C LEU A 510 5.83 25.21 -14.47
N ARG A 511 5.97 26.46 -14.92
CA ARG A 511 6.84 27.43 -14.23
C ARG A 511 6.38 27.66 -12.79
N GLN A 512 5.08 27.75 -12.54
CA GLN A 512 4.55 27.89 -11.17
C GLN A 512 4.74 26.61 -10.34
N VAL A 513 4.66 25.42 -10.95
CA VAL A 513 5.04 24.17 -10.26
C VAL A 513 6.51 24.24 -9.85
N LEU A 514 7.41 24.65 -10.75
CA LEU A 514 8.85 24.74 -10.50
C LEU A 514 9.24 25.87 -9.53
N GLU A 515 8.43 26.92 -9.39
CA GLU A 515 8.61 27.93 -8.34
C GLU A 515 8.37 27.34 -6.95
N ALA A 516 7.39 26.45 -6.80
CA ALA A 516 7.08 25.77 -5.55
C ALA A 516 8.00 24.56 -5.30
N GLU A 517 8.35 23.83 -6.36
CA GLU A 517 9.11 22.57 -6.33
C GLU A 517 10.26 22.62 -7.35
N PRO A 518 11.37 23.31 -7.04
CA PRO A 518 12.48 23.50 -7.99
C PRO A 518 13.20 22.22 -8.41
N GLU A 519 13.11 21.17 -7.59
CA GLU A 519 13.72 19.86 -7.81
C GLU A 519 12.68 18.81 -8.28
N ASN A 520 11.54 19.25 -8.83
CA ASN A 520 10.58 18.34 -9.45
C ASN A 520 11.07 17.91 -10.85
N ALA A 521 11.77 16.78 -10.92
CA ALA A 521 12.32 16.22 -12.16
C ALA A 521 11.26 16.05 -13.26
N VAL A 522 10.04 15.65 -12.89
CA VAL A 522 8.94 15.45 -13.85
C VAL A 522 8.51 16.78 -14.47
N ALA A 523 8.33 17.84 -13.68
CA ALA A 523 7.96 19.16 -14.17
C ALA A 523 9.09 19.83 -14.98
N LEU A 524 10.34 19.65 -14.57
CA LEU A 524 11.52 20.10 -15.32
C LEU A 524 11.56 19.44 -16.69
N ASN A 525 11.42 18.12 -16.73
CA ASN A 525 11.42 17.35 -17.97
C ASN A 525 10.26 17.74 -18.89
N ALA A 526 9.04 17.80 -18.35
CA ALA A 526 7.86 18.16 -19.12
C ALA A 526 8.03 19.55 -19.76
N LEU A 527 8.49 20.55 -19.00
CA LEU A 527 8.72 21.88 -19.54
C LEU A 527 9.82 21.85 -20.62
N GLY A 528 10.96 21.23 -20.34
CA GLY A 528 12.07 21.15 -21.29
C GLY A 528 11.70 20.40 -22.58
N TYR A 529 10.96 19.30 -22.49
CA TYR A 529 10.46 18.55 -23.63
C TYR A 529 9.50 19.39 -24.47
N THR A 530 8.52 20.05 -23.85
CA THR A 530 7.60 20.96 -24.55
C THR A 530 8.35 22.10 -25.25
N LEU A 531 9.37 22.67 -24.61
CA LEU A 531 10.21 23.70 -25.23
C LEU A 531 10.96 23.17 -26.45
N THR A 532 11.41 21.91 -26.41
CA THR A 532 12.09 21.22 -27.52
C THR A 532 11.14 20.98 -28.70
N VAL A 533 9.92 20.51 -28.44
CA VAL A 533 8.95 20.13 -29.47
C VAL A 533 8.25 21.35 -30.08
N HIS A 534 7.86 22.32 -29.25
CA HIS A 534 6.96 23.40 -29.67
C HIS A 534 7.65 24.75 -29.88
N THR A 535 8.95 24.88 -29.57
CA THR A 535 9.69 26.14 -29.68
C THR A 535 11.12 25.94 -30.17
N GLU A 536 11.85 27.03 -30.39
CA GLU A 536 13.29 27.02 -30.72
C GLU A 536 14.17 27.36 -29.49
N ARG A 537 13.63 27.30 -28.27
CA ARG A 537 14.35 27.62 -27.02
C ARG A 537 15.21 26.46 -26.52
N TYR A 538 16.04 25.91 -27.39
CA TYR A 538 16.83 24.70 -27.13
C TYR A 538 17.82 24.85 -25.96
N ASP A 539 18.43 26.03 -25.78
CA ASP A 539 19.33 26.27 -24.63
C ASP A 539 18.60 26.22 -23.28
N GLU A 540 17.36 26.70 -23.22
CA GLU A 540 16.54 26.62 -22.01
C GLU A 540 16.04 25.19 -21.78
N ALA A 541 15.58 24.54 -22.85
CA ALA A 541 15.12 23.16 -22.84
C ALA A 541 16.19 22.20 -22.33
N GLU A 542 17.39 22.25 -22.89
CA GLU A 542 18.52 21.42 -22.50
C GLU A 542 18.86 21.62 -21.03
N LYS A 543 18.91 22.86 -20.54
CA LYS A 543 19.19 23.13 -19.13
C LYS A 543 18.16 22.47 -18.21
N LEU A 544 16.88 22.56 -18.54
CA LEU A 544 15.81 21.96 -17.74
C LEU A 544 15.87 20.42 -17.77
N ILE A 545 16.08 19.83 -18.95
CA ILE A 545 16.16 18.38 -19.13
C ILE A 545 17.40 17.82 -18.43
N MET A 546 18.56 18.48 -18.53
CA MET A 546 19.78 18.04 -17.84
C MET A 546 19.63 18.14 -16.32
N GLN A 547 18.95 19.16 -15.80
CA GLN A 547 18.60 19.22 -14.37
C GLN A 547 17.66 18.07 -13.96
N ALA A 548 16.66 17.74 -14.78
CA ALA A 548 15.79 16.60 -14.53
C ALA A 548 16.59 15.29 -14.53
N LEU A 549 17.55 15.14 -15.45
CA LEU A 549 18.41 13.97 -15.57
C LEU A 549 19.38 13.82 -14.40
N GLU A 550 19.88 14.93 -13.84
CA GLU A 550 20.69 14.91 -12.60
C GLU A 550 19.88 14.39 -11.41
N LEU A 551 18.59 14.71 -11.34
CA LEU A 551 17.69 14.31 -10.26
C LEU A 551 17.19 12.86 -10.41
N ASP A 552 16.95 12.41 -11.64
CA ASP A 552 16.44 11.07 -11.95
C ASP A 552 17.10 10.49 -13.23
N PRO A 553 18.36 9.99 -13.11
CA PRO A 553 19.20 9.64 -14.26
C PRO A 553 18.80 8.37 -15.01
N ASP A 554 17.98 7.50 -14.38
CA ASP A 554 17.55 6.23 -14.97
C ASP A 554 16.14 6.30 -15.56
N ASN A 555 15.48 7.46 -15.50
CA ASN A 555 14.12 7.64 -16.00
C ASN A 555 14.07 7.61 -17.54
N PRO A 556 13.33 6.67 -18.15
CA PRO A 556 13.29 6.54 -19.61
C PRO A 556 12.73 7.78 -20.31
N ALA A 557 11.74 8.48 -19.74
CA ALA A 557 11.16 9.66 -20.36
C ALA A 557 12.12 10.87 -20.36
N ILE A 558 12.95 10.98 -19.31
CA ILE A 558 13.98 12.02 -19.21
C ILE A 558 15.14 11.72 -20.15
N LEU A 559 15.57 10.45 -20.23
CA LEU A 559 16.57 10.00 -21.19
C LEU A 559 16.10 10.21 -22.64
N ASP A 560 14.82 9.94 -22.93
CA ASP A 560 14.23 10.22 -24.24
C ASP A 560 14.27 11.71 -24.56
N SER A 561 13.80 12.55 -23.63
CA SER A 561 13.83 14.01 -23.78
C SER A 561 15.26 14.54 -23.97
N ALA A 562 16.24 14.00 -23.24
CA ALA A 562 17.66 14.33 -23.36
C ALA A 562 18.19 13.99 -24.76
N GLY A 563 17.92 12.78 -25.24
CA GLY A 563 18.35 12.42 -26.58
C GLY A 563 17.63 13.21 -27.67
N TRP A 564 16.36 13.56 -27.47
CA TRP A 564 15.59 14.38 -28.40
C TRP A 564 16.12 15.81 -28.51
N ILE A 565 16.45 16.46 -27.39
CA ILE A 565 17.06 17.80 -27.44
C ILE A 565 18.44 17.77 -28.12
N HIS A 566 19.28 16.78 -27.83
CA HIS A 566 20.58 16.62 -28.50
C HIS A 566 20.42 16.40 -30.03
N TYR A 567 19.39 15.66 -30.45
CA TYR A 567 19.08 15.52 -31.88
C TYR A 567 18.78 16.86 -32.55
N HIS A 568 17.94 17.70 -31.94
CA HIS A 568 17.61 19.04 -32.46
C HIS A 568 18.81 19.99 -32.46
N ARG A 569 19.80 19.77 -31.59
CA ARG A 569 21.09 20.49 -31.60
C ARG A 569 22.09 19.97 -32.63
N GLY A 570 21.81 18.84 -33.28
CA GLY A 570 22.71 18.18 -34.24
C GLY A 570 23.77 17.29 -33.60
N GLU A 571 23.65 17.02 -32.30
CA GLU A 571 24.55 16.21 -31.47
C GLU A 571 24.09 14.74 -31.53
N HIS A 572 24.26 14.13 -32.71
CA HIS A 572 23.63 12.85 -33.02
C HIS A 572 24.22 11.65 -32.28
N GLU A 573 25.50 11.70 -31.87
CA GLU A 573 26.13 10.60 -31.13
C GLU A 573 25.59 10.52 -29.70
N GLU A 574 25.50 11.67 -29.03
CA GLU A 574 24.90 11.84 -27.71
C GLU A 574 23.42 11.46 -27.73
N ALA A 575 22.69 11.91 -28.77
CA ALA A 575 21.28 11.56 -28.96
C ALA A 575 21.06 10.04 -29.02
N LEU A 576 21.91 9.31 -29.76
CA LEU A 576 21.85 7.84 -29.84
C LEU A 576 22.15 7.16 -28.50
N GLU A 577 23.08 7.70 -27.71
CA GLU A 577 23.40 7.14 -26.40
C GLU A 577 22.20 7.25 -25.45
N TYR A 578 21.60 8.44 -25.35
CA TYR A 578 20.46 8.66 -24.46
C TYR A 578 19.21 7.90 -24.91
N LEU A 579 18.84 7.98 -26.20
CA LEU A 579 17.67 7.27 -26.74
C LEU A 579 17.83 5.75 -26.69
N GLY A 580 19.06 5.25 -26.89
CA GLY A 580 19.38 3.83 -26.75
C GLY A 580 19.12 3.35 -25.32
N LYS A 581 19.64 4.07 -24.31
CA LYS A 581 19.37 3.78 -22.90
C LYS A 581 17.89 3.88 -22.58
N ALA A 582 17.20 4.93 -23.04
CA ALA A 582 15.76 5.11 -22.85
C ALA A 582 14.98 3.88 -23.35
N TYR A 583 15.27 3.42 -24.58
CA TYR A 583 14.59 2.28 -25.19
C TYR A 583 14.92 0.94 -24.53
N GLU A 584 16.15 0.77 -24.02
CA GLU A 584 16.52 -0.40 -23.22
C GLU A 584 15.73 -0.48 -21.90
N ARG A 585 15.44 0.67 -21.29
CA ARG A 585 14.63 0.75 -20.06
C ARG A 585 13.15 0.59 -20.33
N LEU A 586 12.65 1.19 -21.40
CA LEU A 586 11.23 1.19 -21.77
C LEU A 586 11.08 1.15 -23.29
N GLN A 587 10.51 0.06 -23.81
CA GLN A 587 10.25 -0.12 -25.24
C GLN A 587 8.95 0.60 -25.64
N ASP A 588 8.94 1.92 -25.48
CA ASP A 588 7.80 2.79 -25.78
C ASP A 588 7.81 3.24 -27.27
N PRO A 589 6.65 3.37 -27.92
CA PRO A 589 6.57 3.80 -29.31
C PRO A 589 7.12 5.19 -29.61
N GLU A 590 7.00 6.15 -28.70
CA GLU A 590 7.53 7.51 -28.85
C GLU A 590 9.06 7.50 -28.82
N ILE A 591 9.63 6.78 -27.85
CA ILE A 591 11.09 6.58 -27.74
C ILE A 591 11.62 5.88 -28.99
N ALA A 592 10.93 4.85 -29.48
CA ALA A 592 11.29 4.16 -30.71
C ALA A 592 11.24 5.09 -31.93
N ALA A 593 10.26 6.00 -31.98
CA ALA A 593 10.13 6.99 -33.03
C ALA A 593 11.33 7.94 -33.05
N HIS A 594 11.66 8.53 -31.89
CA HIS A 594 12.82 9.40 -31.72
C HIS A 594 14.13 8.68 -32.05
N LEU A 595 14.38 7.49 -31.49
CA LEU A 595 15.58 6.69 -31.77
C LEU A 595 15.72 6.38 -33.25
N GLY A 596 14.65 5.92 -33.89
CA GLY A 596 14.66 5.65 -35.33
C GLY A 596 14.91 6.91 -36.17
N ARG A 597 14.41 8.08 -35.74
CA ARG A 597 14.66 9.35 -36.41
C ARG A 597 16.14 9.74 -36.36
N VAL A 598 16.80 9.55 -35.22
CA VAL A 598 18.24 9.79 -35.10
C VAL A 598 19.05 8.78 -35.93
N LEU A 599 18.71 7.49 -35.86
CA LEU A 599 19.32 6.44 -36.69
C LEU A 599 19.21 6.77 -38.18
N TRP A 600 18.06 7.28 -38.62
CA TRP A 600 17.85 7.71 -39.98
C TRP A 600 18.76 8.88 -40.38
N ALA A 601 18.93 9.86 -39.49
CA ALA A 601 19.77 11.04 -39.72
C ALA A 601 21.26 10.69 -39.84
N VAL A 602 21.74 9.67 -39.13
CA VAL A 602 23.13 9.17 -39.21
C VAL A 602 23.34 8.07 -40.27
N ASP A 603 22.40 7.92 -41.21
CA ASP A 603 22.42 6.96 -42.32
C ASP A 603 22.38 5.46 -41.90
N ARG A 604 21.95 5.16 -40.67
CA ARG A 604 21.66 3.81 -40.16
C ARG A 604 20.22 3.39 -40.46
N ARG A 605 19.80 3.55 -41.73
CA ARG A 605 18.38 3.47 -42.14
C ARG A 605 17.74 2.09 -41.97
N GLU A 606 18.49 1.01 -42.19
CA GLU A 606 17.96 -0.35 -42.03
C GLU A 606 17.64 -0.67 -40.56
N GLU A 607 18.42 -0.13 -39.63
CA GLU A 607 18.17 -0.27 -38.19
C GLU A 607 16.91 0.51 -37.79
N ALA A 608 16.76 1.75 -38.27
CA ALA A 608 15.54 2.55 -38.08
C ALA A 608 14.29 1.83 -38.60
N ARG A 609 14.33 1.30 -39.83
CA ARG A 609 13.21 0.55 -40.42
C ARG A 609 12.85 -0.69 -39.61
N THR A 610 13.86 -1.41 -39.14
CA THR A 610 13.64 -2.62 -38.33
C THR A 610 13.00 -2.28 -36.99
N LEU A 611 13.48 -1.22 -36.33
CA LEU A 611 12.91 -0.71 -35.08
C LEU A 611 11.45 -0.30 -35.27
N TRP A 612 11.17 0.59 -36.23
CA TRP A 612 9.81 1.08 -36.49
C TRP A 612 8.83 -0.03 -36.89
N ARG A 613 9.27 -0.99 -37.71
CA ARG A 613 8.43 -2.15 -38.08
C ARG A 613 8.04 -2.94 -36.84
N ARG A 614 9.00 -3.23 -35.97
CA ARG A 614 8.76 -3.94 -34.72
C ARG A 614 7.78 -3.17 -33.82
N THR A 615 7.99 -1.87 -33.66
CA THR A 615 7.08 -1.01 -32.87
C THR A 615 5.65 -1.03 -33.40
N LEU A 616 5.47 -0.97 -34.72
CA LEU A 616 4.15 -1.06 -35.37
C LEU A 616 3.48 -2.44 -35.22
N GLU A 617 4.27 -3.52 -35.15
CA GLU A 617 3.77 -4.88 -34.96
C GLU A 617 3.41 -5.19 -33.49
N GLU A 618 4.11 -4.58 -32.54
CA GLU A 618 3.95 -4.85 -31.10
C GLU A 618 2.96 -3.90 -30.41
N THR A 619 2.57 -2.79 -31.06
CA THR A 619 1.70 -1.77 -30.45
C THR A 619 0.29 -1.77 -31.07
N ASP A 620 -0.70 -2.18 -30.28
CA ASP A 620 -2.11 -2.16 -30.70
C ASP A 620 -2.79 -0.78 -30.53
N ASN A 621 -2.22 0.10 -29.71
CA ASN A 621 -2.79 1.41 -29.41
C ASN A 621 -2.42 2.45 -30.49
N THR A 622 -3.38 2.79 -31.35
CA THR A 622 -3.22 3.80 -32.40
C THR A 622 -2.82 5.18 -31.89
N GLU A 623 -3.27 5.58 -30.69
CA GLU A 623 -2.92 6.89 -30.12
C GLU A 623 -1.43 6.94 -29.73
N ALA A 624 -0.91 5.85 -29.16
CA ALA A 624 0.51 5.74 -28.80
C ALA A 624 1.42 5.73 -30.04
N LEU A 625 0.91 5.29 -31.20
CA LEU A 625 1.67 5.28 -32.45
C LEU A 625 1.75 6.65 -33.15
N LYS A 626 1.02 7.68 -32.69
CA LYS A 626 1.00 8.99 -33.37
C LYS A 626 2.39 9.60 -33.62
N PRO A 627 3.31 9.66 -32.64
CA PRO A 627 4.64 10.26 -32.87
C PRO A 627 5.42 9.54 -33.97
N LEU A 628 5.34 8.20 -34.00
CA LEU A 628 5.97 7.40 -35.04
C LEU A 628 5.33 7.67 -36.42
N LEU A 629 4.00 7.68 -36.50
CA LEU A 629 3.30 7.93 -37.75
C LEU A 629 3.61 9.32 -38.32
N GLU A 630 3.73 10.34 -37.47
CA GLU A 630 4.14 11.69 -37.86
C GLU A 630 5.57 11.70 -38.43
N ILE A 631 6.53 11.05 -37.77
CA ILE A 631 7.91 10.94 -38.26
C ILE A 631 7.97 10.20 -39.60
N LEU A 632 7.19 9.13 -39.79
CA LEU A 632 7.15 8.40 -41.06
C LEU A 632 6.56 9.25 -42.19
N GLU A 633 5.50 10.02 -41.89
CA GLU A 633 4.90 10.95 -42.85
C GLU A 633 5.90 12.04 -43.26
N GLU A 634 6.64 12.63 -42.31
CA GLU A 634 7.70 13.60 -42.62
C GLU A 634 8.81 13.05 -43.52
N LEU A 635 9.10 11.76 -43.42
CA LEU A 635 10.14 11.08 -44.19
C LEU A 635 9.64 10.49 -45.52
N ASP A 636 8.37 10.73 -45.88
CA ASP A 636 7.69 10.13 -47.03
C ASP A 636 7.78 8.58 -47.03
N LEU A 637 7.67 7.98 -45.84
CA LEU A 637 7.67 6.52 -45.65
C LEU A 637 6.27 6.02 -45.34
N GLU A 638 5.75 5.13 -46.18
CA GLU A 638 4.49 4.44 -45.90
C GLU A 638 4.74 3.34 -44.84
N PRO A 639 3.92 3.24 -43.77
CA PRO A 639 4.06 2.20 -42.76
C PRO A 639 4.06 0.77 -43.34
N GLU A 640 3.29 0.53 -44.41
CA GLU A 640 3.26 -0.78 -45.09
C GLU A 640 4.50 -1.07 -45.96
N ALA A 641 5.33 -0.07 -46.21
CA ALA A 641 6.57 -0.18 -46.97
C ALA A 641 7.80 -0.38 -46.07
N LEU A 642 7.63 -0.31 -44.74
CA LEU A 642 8.62 -0.77 -43.77
C LEU A 642 8.59 -2.29 -43.69
#